data_AF-A0A938KKU8-F1
#
_entry.id   AF-A0A938KKU8-F1
#
_cell.length_a   1.000
_cell.length_b   1.000
_cell.length_c   1.000
_cell.angle_alpha   90.00
_cell.angle_beta   90.00
_cell.angle_gamma   90.00
#
_symmetry.space_group_name_H-M   'P 1'
#
loop_
_entity.id
_entity.type
_entity.pdbx_description
1 polymer ?
#
loop_
_entity_poly.entity_id
_entity_poly.type
_entity_poly.pdbx_seq_one_letter_code
_entity_poly.pdbx_strand_id
1 'polypeptide(L)'
;MKAAAAATWPPPSLCSPPSAETNPRPSSTPRCGTAAGSHPSHTQCHQFSHLGAQRPLDLHLPGAARQATSNRDRANAEDLVVAQGFDRRLGHRHDRQRLALELRCQYRQLPILQFSANWSQSRLPNGVPGVACARRPTSQSGVMHSFRCRVLLLLTALAADSAALLGAVDTAEVARRLEAMPATHPRLLLGRGAEESLQRHLAASPVMARIHADRRREADRDLATPPVERIQIGRRLLDKSRTALSRVLHLGLAWRLSGEKKYLDRARAELVAVAGFSDWNPSHFLDVAEMTAAVGFGLDWLYAELDDATRQLLQQAIVEKGLRPSLKTDSWTRAKNNWNQVCNGGITVGALAVAEREPALAAQLIARAVNTVPVSMHEYVPDGAYPEGPGYWGYGTSYNVLLISALQSTLGTDFGLAQQPGFMATADYYLHVTGPSGYYFNYSDCGRGGQGVEPAMYWFAAQRREPHLLWTEWPKLAQAAERERRSSRRGGNRMAPFLLLWMSPDQPAPSRPPALSWTGHGPNPVAFHRSSWDASASFVAIKGGSPALNHAHMDVGAFVMDADGVRWADDLGSQDYNSLESKGVSLWGKTQEAERWKIFRLGTSSHSVLMVDGQQQRVAGDARIVTARTGRTVIDSSSIYQGQLAQARRGVALQPDRTVRVQDEFTALEKTATVRWAMVTHAAVTLDGPGRATLSQAGKRLAFRVLE
;
A
#
# COMPACT_ATOMS: atom_id res chain seq x y z
N MET A 1 -26.83 36.21 -28.53
CA MET A 1 -25.82 37.14 -27.99
C MET A 1 -26.20 37.50 -26.56
N LYS A 2 -25.59 36.87 -25.56
CA LYS A 2 -25.80 37.18 -24.13
C LYS A 2 -24.45 37.26 -23.45
N ALA A 3 -24.22 38.40 -22.81
CA ALA A 3 -22.99 38.78 -22.15
C ALA A 3 -22.78 38.01 -20.84
N ALA A 4 -21.53 37.62 -20.60
CA ALA A 4 -21.05 37.01 -19.38
C ALA A 4 -20.84 38.08 -18.30
N ALA A 5 -21.42 37.88 -17.11
CA ALA A 5 -21.09 38.64 -15.91
C ALA A 5 -20.17 37.78 -15.04
N ALA A 6 -18.89 38.13 -15.00
CA ALA A 6 -17.92 37.60 -14.05
C ALA A 6 -17.99 38.43 -12.76
N ALA A 7 -18.36 37.80 -11.65
CA ALA A 7 -18.30 38.42 -10.33
C ALA A 7 -16.91 38.17 -9.71
N THR A 8 -16.05 39.20 -9.78
CA THR A 8 -14.78 39.30 -9.04
C THR A 8 -15.05 39.68 -7.58
N TRP A 9 -14.45 38.95 -6.63
CA TRP A 9 -14.40 39.31 -5.21
C TRP A 9 -12.99 39.84 -4.85
N PRO A 10 -12.88 40.78 -3.88
CA PRO A 10 -11.66 41.55 -3.64
C PRO A 10 -10.57 40.75 -2.91
N PRO A 11 -9.28 41.15 -3.03
CA PRO A 11 -8.16 40.46 -2.39
C PRO A 11 -8.11 40.71 -0.87
N PRO A 12 -7.51 39.80 -0.08
CA PRO A 12 -7.36 39.97 1.36
C PRO A 12 -6.30 41.03 1.70
N SER A 13 -6.60 41.83 2.72
CA SER A 13 -5.74 42.85 3.31
C SER A 13 -4.49 42.24 3.96
N LEU A 14 -3.35 42.87 3.69
CA LEU A 14 -2.05 42.62 4.32
C LEU A 14 -2.07 43.13 5.78
N CYS A 15 -1.70 42.26 6.72
CA CYS A 15 -1.28 42.69 8.07
C CYS A 15 0.17 42.25 8.31
N SER A 16 1.03 43.25 8.54
CA SER A 16 2.42 43.11 9.01
C SER A 16 2.48 42.71 10.50
N PRO A 17 3.60 42.13 10.97
CA PRO A 17 3.70 41.50 12.28
C PRO A 17 4.10 42.50 13.38
N PRO A 18 3.81 42.23 14.68
CA PRO A 18 4.54 42.84 15.76
C PRO A 18 5.76 41.99 16.17
N SER A 19 6.79 42.74 16.51
CA SER A 19 8.15 42.40 16.91
C SER A 19 8.28 41.67 18.25
N ALA A 20 9.44 41.03 18.41
CA ALA A 20 9.94 40.32 19.57
C ALA A 20 10.24 41.21 20.78
N GLU A 21 10.15 40.63 22.00
CA GLU A 21 10.95 40.95 23.19
C GLU A 21 10.74 39.81 24.22
N THR A 22 11.75 38.93 24.39
CA THR A 22 12.73 38.86 25.51
C THR A 22 12.19 38.34 26.85
N ASN A 23 12.75 37.17 27.22
CA ASN A 23 12.69 36.51 28.53
C ASN A 23 13.60 37.28 29.54
N PRO A 24 13.42 37.16 30.88
CA PRO A 24 14.08 36.05 31.56
C PRO A 24 13.37 35.47 32.81
N ARG A 25 13.73 34.20 33.11
CA ARG A 25 13.60 33.45 34.39
C ARG A 25 14.55 34.01 35.49
N PRO A 26 14.78 33.39 36.70
CA PRO A 26 14.15 32.23 37.41
C PRO A 26 13.92 32.40 38.94
N SER A 27 13.52 31.29 39.59
CA SER A 27 13.70 30.87 41.02
C SER A 27 12.37 30.76 41.78
N SER A 28 12.10 29.81 42.69
CA SER A 28 12.93 28.90 43.50
C SER A 28 12.08 27.72 44.04
N THR A 29 12.73 26.58 44.30
CA THR A 29 12.27 25.46 45.16
C THR A 29 12.53 25.75 46.66
N PRO A 30 11.86 25.05 47.58
CA PRO A 30 12.56 24.05 48.42
C PRO A 30 11.69 22.76 48.65
N ARG A 31 12.23 21.54 48.50
CA ARG A 31 13.01 20.67 49.43
C ARG A 31 12.26 20.06 50.64
N CYS A 32 12.17 18.73 50.58
CA CYS A 32 12.41 17.66 51.58
C CYS A 32 11.61 17.55 52.89
N GLY A 33 11.09 16.33 53.12
CA GLY A 33 10.79 15.75 54.44
C GLY A 33 10.51 14.25 54.32
N THR A 34 11.47 13.41 54.72
CA THR A 34 11.41 11.95 54.87
C THR A 34 10.91 11.55 56.26
N ALA A 35 10.09 10.49 56.39
CA ALA A 35 10.22 9.46 57.44
C ALA A 35 9.17 8.34 57.29
N ALA A 36 9.58 7.14 57.65
CA ALA A 36 8.90 5.86 57.54
C ALA A 36 7.96 5.55 58.72
N GLY A 37 7.09 4.54 58.55
CA GLY A 37 6.74 3.63 59.64
C GLY A 37 5.27 3.23 59.79
N SER A 38 5.03 1.92 59.72
CA SER A 38 3.97 1.13 60.39
C SER A 38 2.55 1.03 59.80
N HIS A 39 2.24 -0.18 59.31
CA HIS A 39 0.95 -0.88 59.43
C HIS A 39 0.71 -1.26 60.92
N PRO A 40 -0.53 -1.53 61.42
CA PRO A 40 -1.46 -2.50 60.82
C PRO A 40 -2.98 -2.28 61.01
N SER A 41 -3.73 -3.24 60.45
CA SER A 41 -5.03 -3.80 60.91
C SER A 41 -6.30 -3.51 60.11
N HIS A 42 -7.08 -4.59 60.01
CA HIS A 42 -8.27 -4.89 59.21
C HIS A 42 -9.56 -4.19 59.68
N THR A 43 -10.45 -3.87 58.74
CA THR A 43 -11.92 -4.21 58.70
C THR A 43 -12.55 -3.52 57.47
N GLN A 44 -13.00 -4.25 56.45
CA GLN A 44 -14.36 -4.77 56.18
C GLN A 44 -15.44 -3.74 55.74
N CYS A 45 -16.08 -4.09 54.62
CA CYS A 45 -17.47 -3.81 54.18
C CYS A 45 -17.85 -2.46 53.54
N HIS A 46 -18.14 -2.49 52.23
CA HIS A 46 -19.47 -2.35 51.57
C HIS A 46 -19.28 -1.96 50.08
N GLN A 47 -19.75 -2.79 49.12
CA GLN A 47 -20.95 -2.60 48.24
C GLN A 47 -20.83 -1.37 47.27
N PHE A 48 -21.09 -1.38 45.96
CA PHE A 48 -21.98 -2.11 45.04
C PHE A 48 -21.44 -1.94 43.59
N SER A 49 -21.62 -2.92 42.70
CA SER A 49 -22.12 -2.69 41.32
C SER A 49 -22.53 -4.00 40.63
N HIS A 50 -23.70 -3.92 40.00
CA HIS A 50 -24.49 -4.98 39.39
C HIS A 50 -24.02 -5.42 37.99
N LEU A 51 -24.67 -6.51 37.52
CA LEU A 51 -24.84 -7.04 36.15
C LEU A 51 -23.89 -8.21 35.84
N GLY A 52 -24.32 -9.47 35.72
CA GLY A 52 -25.64 -9.98 35.30
C GLY A 52 -25.46 -10.69 33.95
N ALA A 53 -24.93 -11.91 33.99
CA ALA A 53 -24.72 -12.75 32.81
C ALA A 53 -25.97 -13.59 32.53
N GLN A 54 -26.66 -13.39 31.40
CA GLN A 54 -27.59 -14.38 30.84
C GLN A 54 -27.69 -14.33 29.30
N ARG A 55 -27.35 -15.48 28.70
CA ARG A 55 -27.93 -16.25 27.58
C ARG A 55 -28.33 -15.59 26.23
N PRO A 56 -28.02 -16.24 25.09
CA PRO A 56 -28.64 -15.94 23.79
C PRO A 56 -30.03 -16.60 23.66
N LEU A 57 -30.95 -15.89 23.00
CA LEU A 57 -32.29 -16.37 22.63
C LEU A 57 -32.24 -17.33 21.43
N ASP A 58 -32.77 -18.54 21.63
CA ASP A 58 -33.21 -19.44 20.56
C ASP A 58 -34.72 -19.25 20.31
N LEU A 59 -35.09 -19.20 19.03
CA LEU A 59 -36.47 -19.18 18.53
C LEU A 59 -37.02 -20.61 18.50
N HIS A 60 -38.12 -20.85 19.21
CA HIS A 60 -38.91 -22.07 19.13
C HIS A 60 -39.94 -22.01 17.99
N LEU A 61 -39.98 -23.06 17.17
CA LEU A 61 -41.19 -23.58 16.51
C LEU A 61 -41.32 -25.08 16.86
N PRO A 62 -42.54 -25.62 17.03
CA PRO A 62 -42.74 -26.86 17.77
C PRO A 62 -42.82 -28.12 16.89
N GLY A 63 -42.17 -29.18 17.39
CA GLY A 63 -42.83 -30.47 17.67
C GLY A 63 -43.14 -31.42 16.51
N ALA A 64 -42.26 -32.40 16.29
CA ALA A 64 -42.67 -33.79 16.08
C ALA A 64 -41.52 -34.73 16.49
N ALA A 65 -41.74 -35.49 17.55
CA ALA A 65 -40.84 -36.51 18.05
C ALA A 65 -40.98 -37.81 17.24
N ARG A 66 -39.87 -38.52 17.00
CA ARG A 66 -39.76 -39.98 17.20
C ARG A 66 -38.30 -40.46 17.16
N GLN A 67 -37.96 -41.14 18.24
CA GLN A 67 -36.89 -42.12 18.54
C GLN A 67 -36.17 -42.72 17.31
N ALA A 68 -34.83 -42.65 17.27
CA ALA A 68 -33.88 -43.63 17.81
C ALA A 68 -33.87 -44.97 17.07
N THR A 69 -32.78 -45.29 16.37
CA THR A 69 -31.88 -46.42 16.70
C THR A 69 -30.71 -46.52 15.72
N SER A 70 -29.60 -47.01 16.26
CA SER A 70 -28.30 -47.26 15.69
C SER A 70 -28.21 -48.49 14.77
N ASN A 71 -27.11 -48.49 14.02
CA ASN A 71 -26.29 -49.63 13.59
C ASN A 71 -26.66 -50.44 12.33
N ARG A 72 -25.75 -50.27 11.35
CA ARG A 72 -24.89 -51.31 10.75
C ARG A 72 -25.54 -52.56 10.17
N ASP A 73 -25.39 -52.66 8.85
CA ASP A 73 -24.72 -53.73 8.11
C ASP A 73 -25.52 -54.34 6.96
N ARG A 74 -24.78 -54.45 5.84
CA ARG A 74 -24.88 -55.39 4.71
C ARG A 74 -25.79 -55.08 3.51
N ALA A 75 -25.04 -54.95 2.40
CA ALA A 75 -25.23 -55.65 1.13
C ALA A 75 -26.21 -55.05 0.11
N ASN A 76 -25.69 -54.54 -1.00
CA ASN A 76 -25.57 -55.34 -2.23
C ASN A 76 -24.77 -54.60 -3.30
N ALA A 77 -23.97 -55.38 -4.01
CA ALA A 77 -23.37 -55.03 -5.30
C ALA A 77 -24.38 -55.33 -6.41
N GLU A 78 -24.45 -54.48 -7.42
CA GLU A 78 -24.58 -54.80 -8.86
C GLU A 78 -24.66 -53.48 -9.65
N ASP A 79 -23.70 -53.31 -10.57
CA ASP A 79 -23.87 -52.88 -11.97
C ASP A 79 -24.56 -51.54 -12.31
N LEU A 80 -24.26 -50.81 -13.39
CA LEU A 80 -23.17 -50.69 -14.35
C LEU A 80 -23.59 -49.47 -15.21
N VAL A 81 -22.68 -48.54 -15.49
CA VAL A 81 -22.61 -47.71 -16.73
C VAL A 81 -23.66 -46.59 -16.99
N VAL A 82 -23.18 -45.61 -17.78
CA VAL A 82 -23.81 -44.41 -18.39
C VAL A 82 -23.56 -43.12 -17.57
N ALA A 83 -22.73 -42.16 -17.98
CA ALA A 83 -22.73 -41.54 -19.31
C ALA A 83 -21.33 -41.09 -19.80
N GLN A 84 -20.87 -41.72 -20.90
CA GLN A 84 -20.18 -41.02 -21.97
C GLN A 84 -21.17 -40.86 -23.14
N GLY A 85 -21.19 -39.69 -23.75
CA GLY A 85 -21.61 -39.49 -25.13
C GLY A 85 -23.09 -39.17 -25.36
N PHE A 86 -23.37 -37.93 -25.74
CA PHE A 86 -24.13 -37.74 -26.98
C PHE A 86 -23.42 -36.71 -27.87
N ASP A 87 -23.17 -37.19 -29.08
CA ASP A 87 -22.39 -36.61 -30.15
C ASP A 87 -23.36 -36.10 -31.24
N ARG A 88 -22.93 -35.02 -31.91
CA ARG A 88 -23.13 -34.68 -33.32
C ARG A 88 -24.51 -34.63 -33.97
N ARG A 89 -24.70 -33.53 -34.70
CA ARG A 89 -24.69 -33.42 -36.19
C ARG A 89 -25.03 -31.95 -36.56
N LEU A 90 -24.55 -31.25 -37.58
CA LEU A 90 -23.69 -31.38 -38.78
C LEU A 90 -23.16 -29.92 -38.99
N GLY A 91 -21.97 -29.61 -39.48
CA GLY A 91 -21.42 -29.95 -40.79
C GLY A 91 -20.81 -28.68 -41.39
N HIS A 92 -19.61 -28.82 -41.95
CA HIS A 92 -18.90 -27.96 -42.92
C HIS A 92 -17.49 -27.53 -42.49
N ARG A 93 -16.52 -28.31 -42.98
CA ARG A 93 -15.18 -27.85 -43.33
C ARG A 93 -15.30 -27.02 -44.61
N HIS A 94 -14.95 -25.75 -44.54
CA HIS A 94 -14.22 -24.98 -45.55
C HIS A 94 -13.88 -23.61 -44.91
N ASP A 95 -12.81 -22.97 -45.36
CA ASP A 95 -12.28 -21.66 -44.92
C ASP A 95 -11.44 -21.59 -43.64
N ARG A 96 -10.24 -22.16 -43.73
CA ARG A 96 -9.04 -21.69 -42.99
C ARG A 96 -8.17 -20.71 -43.81
N GLN A 97 -8.75 -20.03 -44.80
CA GLN A 97 -8.08 -18.96 -45.56
C GLN A 97 -9.05 -17.80 -45.84
N ARG A 98 -9.63 -17.18 -44.80
CA ARG A 98 -10.29 -15.87 -44.91
C ARG A 98 -10.51 -15.23 -43.53
N LEU A 99 -9.42 -14.89 -42.84
CA LEU A 99 -9.46 -13.90 -41.75
C LEU A 99 -8.10 -13.18 -41.63
N ALA A 100 -7.58 -12.77 -42.78
CA ALA A 100 -6.40 -11.91 -42.92
C ALA A 100 -6.75 -10.61 -43.69
N LEU A 101 -8.03 -10.26 -43.79
CA LEU A 101 -8.48 -9.12 -44.60
C LEU A 101 -9.79 -8.53 -44.05
N GLU A 102 -9.78 -8.03 -42.81
CA GLU A 102 -10.81 -7.09 -42.33
C GLU A 102 -10.38 -6.26 -41.11
N LEU A 103 -9.08 -5.96 -40.98
CA LEU A 103 -8.54 -4.99 -40.01
C LEU A 103 -7.58 -3.98 -40.67
N ARG A 104 -7.88 -3.60 -41.93
CA ARG A 104 -7.28 -2.47 -42.61
C ARG A 104 -8.36 -1.52 -43.10
N CYS A 105 -8.88 -0.70 -42.21
CA CYS A 105 -9.36 0.66 -42.51
C CYS A 105 -9.85 1.35 -41.24
N GLN A 106 -8.94 2.00 -40.51
CA GLN A 106 -9.14 3.29 -39.87
C GLN A 106 -7.81 3.67 -39.20
N TYR A 107 -7.49 4.96 -39.18
CA TYR A 107 -6.19 5.58 -38.88
C TYR A 107 -5.23 5.72 -40.08
N ARG A 108 -5.62 6.57 -41.02
CA ARG A 108 -4.68 7.47 -41.72
C ARG A 108 -4.97 8.89 -41.26
N GLN A 109 -4.00 9.52 -40.60
CA GLN A 109 -3.36 10.78 -40.99
C GLN A 109 -2.58 11.35 -39.80
N LEU A 110 -1.25 11.34 -39.90
CA LEU A 110 -0.34 12.50 -39.76
C LEU A 110 1.13 12.03 -39.95
N PRO A 111 2.03 12.87 -40.50
CA PRO A 111 3.23 12.41 -41.23
C PRO A 111 4.50 12.34 -40.37
N ILE A 112 5.37 11.36 -40.67
CA ILE A 112 6.74 11.24 -40.15
C ILE A 112 7.74 11.57 -41.27
N LEU A 113 8.62 12.53 -40.99
CA LEU A 113 9.84 12.82 -41.75
C LEU A 113 10.90 11.76 -41.46
N GLN A 114 11.44 11.16 -42.51
CA GLN A 114 12.56 10.21 -42.46
C GLN A 114 13.88 10.94 -42.25
N PHE A 115 14.73 10.43 -41.35
CA PHE A 115 16.17 10.66 -41.38
C PHE A 115 16.87 9.30 -41.54
N SER A 116 17.53 9.12 -42.67
CA SER A 116 18.48 8.04 -42.94
C SER A 116 19.90 8.53 -42.63
N ALA A 117 20.62 7.80 -41.79
CA ALA A 117 22.05 7.99 -41.59
C ALA A 117 22.82 7.06 -42.53
N ASN A 118 23.70 7.62 -43.37
CA ASN A 118 24.74 6.89 -44.07
C ASN A 118 26.10 7.52 -43.76
N TRP A 119 27.05 6.65 -43.44
CA TRP A 119 28.46 6.94 -43.23
C TRP A 119 29.19 7.14 -44.56
N SER A 120 30.05 8.16 -44.65
CA SER A 120 31.32 8.05 -45.40
C SER A 120 32.27 9.21 -45.09
N GLN A 121 33.55 8.84 -44.92
CA GLN A 121 34.73 9.68 -44.73
C GLN A 121 35.01 10.58 -45.93
N SER A 122 35.56 11.79 -45.72
CA SER A 122 36.77 12.30 -46.41
C SER A 122 37.09 13.77 -46.12
N ARG A 123 38.32 14.00 -45.64
CA ARG A 123 39.34 15.00 -46.04
C ARG A 123 38.96 16.50 -46.22
N LEU A 124 39.58 17.33 -45.38
CA LEU A 124 40.02 18.73 -45.65
C LEU A 124 41.13 18.74 -46.74
N PRO A 125 41.61 19.88 -47.35
CA PRO A 125 41.69 21.23 -46.76
C PRO A 125 41.66 22.47 -47.72
N ASN A 126 41.92 23.65 -47.11
CA ASN A 126 42.56 24.88 -47.62
C ASN A 126 41.71 26.04 -48.19
N GLY A 127 42.02 27.26 -47.71
CA GLY A 127 41.81 28.50 -48.48
C GLY A 127 41.35 29.76 -47.72
N VAL A 128 42.26 30.33 -46.92
CA VAL A 128 42.33 31.68 -46.28
C VAL A 128 42.23 32.84 -47.34
N PRO A 129 42.19 34.18 -47.06
CA PRO A 129 41.87 35.02 -45.87
C PRO A 129 40.88 36.20 -46.11
N GLY A 130 40.50 36.89 -45.03
CA GLY A 130 40.75 38.35 -44.97
C GLY A 130 39.65 39.25 -44.41
N VAL A 131 39.88 39.84 -43.23
CA VAL A 131 40.29 41.26 -43.05
C VAL A 131 39.86 41.80 -41.66
N ALA A 132 40.87 42.31 -40.95
CA ALA A 132 40.90 43.38 -39.94
C ALA A 132 40.24 43.24 -38.54
N CYS A 133 41.10 42.90 -37.57
CA CYS A 133 41.29 43.58 -36.27
C CYS A 133 41.22 45.12 -36.38
N ALA A 134 41.01 45.95 -35.35
CA ALA A 134 40.69 45.87 -33.93
C ALA A 134 40.67 47.33 -33.44
N ARG A 135 39.89 47.66 -32.39
CA ARG A 135 40.25 48.57 -31.28
C ARG A 135 39.01 48.92 -30.44
N ARG A 136 39.13 48.72 -29.11
CA ARG A 136 38.34 49.34 -28.03
C ARG A 136 38.79 50.82 -27.88
N PRO A 137 38.09 51.76 -27.18
CA PRO A 137 37.32 51.51 -25.94
C PRO A 137 36.08 52.44 -25.66
N THR A 138 35.53 52.22 -24.46
CA THR A 138 34.72 53.12 -23.60
C THR A 138 33.25 53.45 -23.89
N SER A 139 32.49 53.29 -22.78
CA SER A 139 31.37 54.10 -22.29
C SER A 139 29.94 53.56 -22.42
N GLN A 140 29.23 53.85 -21.35
CA GLN A 140 27.89 53.48 -20.93
C GLN A 140 26.81 53.76 -21.98
N SER A 141 25.84 52.86 -22.09
CA SER A 141 24.41 53.09 -21.82
C SER A 141 23.53 52.15 -22.65
N GLY A 142 22.47 51.64 -22.02
CA GLY A 142 21.19 51.43 -22.69
C GLY A 142 20.94 50.09 -23.37
N VAL A 143 19.78 49.54 -23.00
CA VAL A 143 18.92 48.66 -23.80
C VAL A 143 19.21 47.15 -23.74
N MET A 144 18.78 46.55 -22.62
CA MET A 144 18.34 45.16 -22.57
C MET A 144 17.12 44.97 -23.49
N HIS A 145 17.29 44.32 -24.63
CA HIS A 145 16.25 43.55 -25.32
C HIS A 145 16.92 42.39 -26.09
N SER A 146 16.29 41.21 -26.05
CA SER A 146 16.59 39.99 -26.83
C SER A 146 17.70 39.05 -26.34
N PHE A 147 17.54 38.39 -25.18
CA PHE A 147 18.24 37.11 -24.91
C PHE A 147 17.44 36.20 -23.96
N ARG A 148 16.23 35.79 -24.38
CA ARG A 148 15.48 34.70 -23.72
C ARG A 148 14.66 33.90 -24.74
N CYS A 149 15.32 33.10 -25.58
CA CYS A 149 14.63 32.05 -26.36
C CYS A 149 15.52 30.85 -26.78
N ARG A 150 16.73 30.66 -26.22
CA ARG A 150 17.57 29.50 -26.58
C ARG A 150 18.09 28.63 -25.43
N VAL A 151 17.66 28.89 -24.19
CA VAL A 151 18.07 28.06 -23.02
C VAL A 151 16.93 27.15 -22.49
N LEU A 152 15.68 27.34 -22.95
CA LEU A 152 14.54 26.53 -22.46
C LEU A 152 14.26 25.26 -23.29
N LEU A 153 14.85 25.12 -24.48
CA LEU A 153 14.70 23.94 -25.35
C LEU A 153 15.81 22.88 -25.15
N LEU A 154 16.91 23.22 -24.47
CA LEU A 154 17.99 22.28 -24.15
C LEU A 154 17.79 21.59 -22.79
N LEU A 155 17.09 22.22 -21.84
CA LEU A 155 16.81 21.61 -20.53
C LEU A 155 15.57 20.69 -20.52
N THR A 156 14.69 20.83 -21.51
CA THR A 156 13.55 19.92 -21.70
C THR A 156 13.94 18.67 -22.52
N ALA A 157 14.91 18.78 -23.42
CA ALA A 157 15.48 17.63 -24.12
C ALA A 157 16.32 16.74 -23.19
N LEU A 158 17.13 17.31 -22.29
CA LEU A 158 17.95 16.54 -21.35
C LEU A 158 17.14 15.85 -20.23
N ALA A 159 15.97 16.39 -19.86
CA ALA A 159 15.08 15.76 -18.88
C ALA A 159 14.13 14.70 -19.51
N ALA A 160 13.77 14.86 -20.78
CA ALA A 160 12.92 13.89 -21.50
C ALA A 160 13.71 12.66 -22.00
N ASP A 161 15.00 12.80 -22.30
CA ASP A 161 15.86 11.67 -22.73
C ASP A 161 16.38 10.79 -21.57
N SER A 162 16.20 11.20 -20.31
CA SER A 162 16.60 10.37 -19.16
C SER A 162 15.57 9.30 -18.80
N ALA A 163 14.32 9.44 -19.25
CA ALA A 163 13.21 8.55 -18.91
C ALA A 163 12.95 7.47 -19.98
N ALA A 164 13.61 7.56 -21.13
CA ALA A 164 13.45 6.64 -22.24
C ALA A 164 14.82 6.16 -22.74
N LEU A 165 15.50 5.28 -21.99
CA LEU A 165 16.53 4.34 -22.48
C LEU A 165 17.22 3.57 -21.31
N LEU A 166 16.44 2.89 -20.48
CA LEU A 166 16.95 1.65 -19.89
C LEU A 166 16.30 0.53 -20.70
N GLY A 167 17.05 -0.03 -21.64
CA GLY A 167 16.63 -1.25 -22.34
C GLY A 167 16.28 -2.34 -21.33
N ALA A 168 15.48 -3.33 -21.74
CA ALA A 168 15.16 -4.45 -20.88
C ALA A 168 16.44 -5.05 -20.31
N VAL A 169 16.47 -5.31 -18.99
CA VAL A 169 17.62 -5.91 -18.32
C VAL A 169 17.77 -7.33 -18.84
N ASP A 170 18.89 -7.59 -19.50
CA ASP A 170 19.19 -8.89 -20.09
C ASP A 170 19.54 -9.92 -18.99
N THR A 171 19.15 -11.17 -19.21
CA THR A 171 19.50 -12.31 -18.36
C THR A 171 21.02 -12.46 -18.26
N ALA A 172 21.78 -12.17 -19.32
CA ALA A 172 23.24 -12.22 -19.28
C ALA A 172 23.85 -11.18 -18.34
N GLU A 173 23.28 -9.97 -18.26
CA GLU A 173 23.73 -8.95 -17.30
C GLU A 173 23.48 -9.40 -15.86
N VAL A 174 22.31 -9.99 -15.59
CA VAL A 174 22.01 -10.54 -14.26
C VAL A 174 22.96 -11.70 -13.93
N ALA A 175 23.23 -12.60 -14.87
CA ALA A 175 24.15 -13.71 -14.68
C ALA A 175 25.56 -13.23 -14.26
N ARG A 176 26.11 -12.21 -14.95
CA ARG A 176 27.40 -11.59 -14.56
C ARG A 176 27.38 -11.00 -13.15
N ARG A 177 26.27 -10.40 -12.74
CA ARG A 177 26.13 -9.87 -11.37
C ARG A 177 26.01 -10.98 -10.33
N LEU A 178 25.38 -12.10 -10.67
CA LEU A 178 25.34 -13.28 -9.80
C LEU A 178 26.73 -13.89 -9.63
N GLU A 179 27.56 -13.91 -10.67
CA GLU A 179 28.97 -14.35 -10.55
C GLU A 179 29.77 -13.46 -9.58
N ALA A 180 29.43 -12.17 -9.51
CA ALA A 180 30.08 -11.20 -8.61
C ALA A 180 29.41 -11.08 -7.23
N MET A 181 28.34 -11.86 -6.94
CA MET A 181 27.64 -11.77 -5.66
C MET A 181 28.51 -12.29 -4.51
N PRO A 182 28.27 -11.86 -3.25
CA PRO A 182 28.99 -12.40 -2.11
C PRO A 182 28.84 -13.93 -2.02
N ALA A 183 29.97 -14.65 -1.99
CA ALA A 183 30.00 -16.11 -1.90
C ALA A 183 29.67 -16.66 -0.51
N THR A 184 29.62 -15.79 0.50
CA THR A 184 29.31 -16.15 1.90
C THR A 184 27.91 -15.71 2.26
N HIS A 185 27.18 -16.59 2.93
CA HIS A 185 25.92 -16.27 3.58
C HIS A 185 26.12 -15.85 5.05
N PRO A 186 25.24 -14.99 5.61
CA PRO A 186 24.14 -14.30 4.94
C PRO A 186 24.60 -13.20 3.97
N ARG A 187 23.75 -12.95 2.97
CA ARG A 187 23.91 -11.83 2.02
C ARG A 187 22.61 -11.09 1.72
N LEU A 188 21.45 -11.69 2.00
CA LEU A 188 20.15 -11.03 1.84
C LEU A 188 19.92 -10.06 2.99
N LEU A 189 20.14 -8.77 2.73
CA LEU A 189 20.06 -7.63 3.66
C LEU A 189 21.02 -7.67 4.87
N LEU A 190 21.51 -8.85 5.27
CA LEU A 190 22.49 -9.07 6.34
C LEU A 190 23.85 -9.50 5.76
N GLY A 191 24.42 -8.68 4.87
CA GLY A 191 25.76 -8.94 4.31
C GLY A 191 26.90 -8.85 5.33
N ARG A 192 28.14 -9.03 4.87
CA ARG A 192 29.35 -8.96 5.71
C ARG A 192 29.39 -7.67 6.54
N GLY A 193 29.60 -7.79 7.86
CA GLY A 193 29.68 -6.67 8.79
C GLY A 193 28.34 -6.03 9.17
N ALA A 194 27.22 -6.46 8.58
CA ALA A 194 25.90 -5.92 8.90
C ALA A 194 25.50 -6.18 10.36
N GLU A 195 25.85 -7.34 10.92
CA GLU A 195 25.56 -7.69 12.32
C GLU A 195 26.33 -6.81 13.29
N GLU A 196 27.63 -6.64 13.09
CA GLU A 196 28.47 -5.75 13.91
C GLU A 196 28.00 -4.30 13.82
N SER A 197 27.61 -3.85 12.62
CA SER A 197 26.99 -2.55 12.39
C SER A 197 25.69 -2.41 13.17
N LEU A 198 24.80 -3.40 13.07
CA LEU A 198 23.53 -3.41 13.77
C LEU A 198 23.72 -3.43 15.30
N GLN A 199 24.64 -4.22 15.84
CA GLN A 199 24.98 -4.22 17.26
C GLN A 199 25.45 -2.84 17.75
N ARG A 200 26.31 -2.15 16.96
CA ARG A 200 26.72 -0.78 17.28
C ARG A 200 25.54 0.18 17.29
N HIS A 201 24.61 0.08 16.34
CA HIS A 201 23.42 0.93 16.31
C HIS A 201 22.45 0.63 17.45
N LEU A 202 22.29 -0.64 17.82
CA LEU A 202 21.51 -1.04 18.99
C LEU A 202 22.08 -0.46 20.27
N ALA A 203 23.41 -0.42 20.42
CA ALA A 203 24.07 0.20 21.56
C ALA A 203 23.91 1.73 21.58
N ALA A 204 23.86 2.37 20.41
CA ALA A 204 23.78 3.83 20.27
C ALA A 204 22.35 4.40 20.29
N SER A 205 21.34 3.62 19.94
CA SER A 205 19.95 4.08 19.77
C SER A 205 18.98 3.35 20.71
N PRO A 206 18.46 4.03 21.76
CA PRO A 206 17.44 3.46 22.64
C PRO A 206 16.18 3.00 21.90
N VAL A 207 15.84 3.67 20.79
CA VAL A 207 14.70 3.31 19.94
C VAL A 207 14.96 1.98 19.23
N MET A 208 16.13 1.81 18.60
CA MET A 208 16.48 0.54 17.95
C MET A 208 16.63 -0.59 18.96
N ALA A 209 17.27 -0.33 20.12
CA ALA A 209 17.35 -1.30 21.22
C ALA A 209 15.96 -1.79 21.65
N ARG A 210 14.98 -0.87 21.73
CA ARG A 210 13.60 -1.23 22.04
C ARG A 210 12.96 -2.07 20.95
N ILE A 211 13.09 -1.67 19.68
CA ILE A 211 12.56 -2.44 18.54
C ILE A 211 13.14 -3.85 18.55
N HIS A 212 14.44 -4.01 18.79
CA HIS A 212 15.09 -5.31 18.90
C HIS A 212 14.54 -6.14 20.06
N ALA A 213 14.40 -5.55 21.26
CA ALA A 213 13.80 -6.24 22.40
C ALA A 213 12.37 -6.69 22.10
N ASP A 214 11.60 -5.90 21.35
CA ASP A 214 10.24 -6.24 20.94
C ASP A 214 10.22 -7.41 19.95
N ARG A 215 11.09 -7.39 18.92
CA ARG A 215 11.24 -8.50 17.97
C ARG A 215 11.72 -9.79 18.63
N ARG A 216 12.63 -9.70 19.60
CA ARG A 216 13.09 -10.85 20.38
C ARG A 216 11.97 -11.47 21.21
N ARG A 217 11.06 -10.67 21.78
CA ARG A 217 9.88 -11.21 22.49
C ARG A 217 8.92 -11.95 21.57
N GLU A 218 8.74 -11.50 20.33
CA GLU A 218 7.98 -12.26 19.33
C GLU A 218 8.67 -13.60 19.01
N ALA A 219 10.00 -13.60 18.85
CA ALA A 219 10.77 -14.84 18.67
C ALA A 219 10.62 -15.79 19.87
N ASP A 220 10.68 -15.29 21.11
CA ASP A 220 10.46 -16.08 22.33
C ASP A 220 9.04 -16.66 22.38
N ARG A 221 8.02 -15.92 21.92
CA ARG A 221 6.64 -16.42 21.81
C ARG A 221 6.53 -17.57 20.81
N ASP A 222 7.26 -17.51 19.69
CA ASP A 222 7.23 -18.54 18.66
C ASP A 222 7.85 -19.88 19.12
N LEU A 223 8.78 -19.85 20.09
CA LEU A 223 9.36 -21.07 20.70
C LEU A 223 8.29 -22.00 21.28
N ALA A 224 7.22 -21.45 21.87
CA ALA A 224 6.16 -22.21 22.54
C ALA A 224 5.08 -22.76 21.58
N THR A 225 5.31 -22.67 20.27
CA THR A 225 4.29 -22.92 19.25
C THR A 225 4.72 -24.05 18.33
N PRO A 226 3.81 -24.89 17.85
CA PRO A 226 4.17 -25.90 16.86
C PRO A 226 4.59 -25.23 15.55
N PRO A 227 5.49 -25.86 14.76
CA PRO A 227 5.80 -25.45 13.40
C PRO A 227 4.55 -25.29 12.54
N VAL A 228 4.62 -24.45 11.51
CA VAL A 228 3.49 -24.17 10.63
C VAL A 228 3.04 -25.45 9.92
N GLU A 229 1.73 -25.70 9.96
CA GLU A 229 1.09 -26.80 9.26
C GLU A 229 0.46 -26.34 7.94
N ARG A 230 0.38 -27.27 6.97
CA ARG A 230 -0.27 -27.01 5.68
C ARG A 230 -1.78 -27.09 5.82
N ILE A 231 -2.39 -25.98 6.25
CA ILE A 231 -3.84 -25.85 6.36
C ILE A 231 -4.31 -24.81 5.36
N GLN A 232 -5.08 -25.24 4.37
CA GLN A 232 -5.68 -24.38 3.37
C GLN A 232 -7.10 -23.97 3.83
N ILE A 233 -7.38 -22.67 3.84
CA ILE A 233 -8.69 -22.10 4.18
C ILE A 233 -9.33 -21.61 2.88
N GLY A 234 -10.41 -22.28 2.46
CA GLY A 234 -11.00 -22.08 1.13
C GLY A 234 -9.96 -22.37 0.03
N ARG A 235 -9.67 -21.38 -0.82
CA ARG A 235 -8.68 -21.48 -1.90
C ARG A 235 -7.26 -21.01 -1.52
N ARG A 236 -7.03 -20.63 -0.25
CA ARG A 236 -5.81 -19.91 0.18
C ARG A 236 -5.05 -20.65 1.27
N LEU A 237 -3.73 -20.67 1.13
CA LEU A 237 -2.72 -21.02 2.12
C LEU A 237 -2.05 -19.75 2.70
N LEU A 238 -2.46 -18.56 2.25
CA LEU A 238 -1.80 -17.28 2.51
C LEU A 238 -1.52 -17.00 3.99
N ASP A 239 -2.43 -17.35 4.89
CA ASP A 239 -2.23 -17.14 6.33
C ASP A 239 -1.05 -17.96 6.87
N LYS A 240 -0.84 -19.18 6.33
CA LYS A 240 0.29 -20.03 6.67
C LYS A 240 1.60 -19.50 6.09
N SER A 241 1.59 -19.04 4.83
CA SER A 241 2.76 -18.39 4.23
C SER A 241 3.18 -17.13 5.01
N ARG A 242 2.21 -16.32 5.42
CA ARG A 242 2.45 -15.12 6.25
C ARG A 242 2.99 -15.47 7.63
N THR A 243 2.45 -16.51 8.25
CA THR A 243 2.94 -17.01 9.56
C THR A 243 4.38 -17.49 9.43
N ALA A 244 4.68 -18.32 8.43
CA ALA A 244 6.04 -18.82 8.19
C ALA A 244 7.04 -17.67 7.98
N LEU A 245 6.72 -16.70 7.11
CA LEU A 245 7.57 -15.54 6.87
C LEU A 245 7.81 -14.75 8.16
N SER A 246 6.76 -14.46 8.92
CA SER A 246 6.89 -13.73 10.17
C SER A 246 7.80 -14.46 11.16
N ARG A 247 7.57 -15.76 11.39
CA ARG A 247 8.36 -16.55 12.34
C ARG A 247 9.82 -16.67 11.94
N VAL A 248 10.08 -16.99 10.67
CA VAL A 248 11.45 -17.15 10.17
C VAL A 248 12.24 -15.84 10.31
N LEU A 249 11.63 -14.70 10.00
CA LEU A 249 12.30 -13.40 10.16
C LEU A 249 12.57 -13.06 11.63
N HIS A 250 11.62 -13.29 12.55
CA HIS A 250 11.82 -13.03 13.97
C HIS A 250 12.88 -13.96 14.58
N LEU A 251 12.73 -15.28 14.39
CA LEU A 251 13.65 -16.28 14.94
C LEU A 251 15.05 -16.17 14.31
N GLY A 252 15.11 -15.95 12.99
CA GLY A 252 16.36 -15.76 12.28
C GLY A 252 17.12 -14.53 12.79
N LEU A 253 16.46 -13.37 12.88
CA LEU A 253 17.10 -12.16 13.41
C LEU A 253 17.52 -12.31 14.87
N ALA A 254 16.68 -12.96 15.70
CA ALA A 254 17.01 -13.24 17.10
C ALA A 254 18.24 -14.14 17.22
N TRP A 255 18.36 -15.19 16.40
CA TRP A 255 19.57 -16.02 16.32
C TRP A 255 20.80 -15.17 15.95
N ARG A 256 20.72 -14.44 14.82
CA ARG A 256 21.84 -13.62 14.30
C ARG A 256 22.37 -12.60 15.31
N LEU A 257 21.49 -12.01 16.12
CA LEU A 257 21.88 -10.98 17.09
C LEU A 257 22.21 -11.50 18.49
N SER A 258 21.88 -12.74 18.82
CA SER A 258 22.11 -13.29 20.18
C SER A 258 23.05 -14.48 20.23
N GLY A 259 23.17 -15.25 19.15
CA GLY A 259 23.83 -16.56 19.15
C GLY A 259 23.10 -17.62 20.00
N GLU A 260 21.86 -17.37 20.46
CA GLU A 260 21.12 -18.34 21.26
C GLU A 260 20.53 -19.44 20.38
N LYS A 261 21.10 -20.65 20.51
CA LYS A 261 20.76 -21.83 19.69
C LYS A 261 19.26 -22.18 19.65
N LYS A 262 18.51 -21.87 20.71
CA LYS A 262 17.05 -22.11 20.76
C LYS A 262 16.29 -21.45 19.59
N TYR A 263 16.73 -20.26 19.13
CA TYR A 263 16.09 -19.58 18.01
C TYR A 263 16.46 -20.24 16.67
N LEU A 264 17.72 -20.63 16.51
CA LEU A 264 18.21 -21.38 15.34
C LEU A 264 17.43 -22.70 15.19
N ASP A 265 17.38 -23.51 16.24
CA ASP A 265 16.72 -24.81 16.22
C ASP A 265 15.23 -24.67 15.88
N ARG A 266 14.55 -23.66 16.45
CA ARG A 266 13.15 -23.40 16.17
C ARG A 266 12.90 -22.87 14.76
N ALA A 267 13.77 -22.00 14.23
CA ALA A 267 13.69 -21.51 12.86
C ALA A 267 13.92 -22.65 11.85
N ARG A 268 14.90 -23.52 12.11
CA ARG A 268 15.13 -24.74 11.33
C ARG A 268 13.89 -25.62 11.32
N ALA A 269 13.23 -25.82 12.46
CA ALA A 269 11.99 -26.60 12.53
C ALA A 269 10.85 -25.99 11.69
N GLU A 270 10.70 -24.65 11.64
CA GLU A 270 9.75 -24.02 10.71
C GLU A 270 10.09 -24.33 9.25
N LEU A 271 11.35 -24.14 8.88
CA LEU A 271 11.81 -24.28 7.50
C LEU A 271 11.65 -25.71 7.01
N VAL A 272 12.01 -26.70 7.82
CA VAL A 272 11.84 -28.13 7.50
C VAL A 272 10.35 -28.46 7.37
N ALA A 273 9.49 -27.96 8.25
CA ALA A 273 8.05 -28.21 8.19
C ALA A 273 7.43 -27.69 6.88
N VAL A 274 7.68 -26.42 6.53
CA VAL A 274 7.11 -25.82 5.30
C VAL A 274 7.77 -26.36 4.03
N ALA A 275 9.04 -26.77 4.09
CA ALA A 275 9.70 -27.50 3.02
C ALA A 275 9.11 -28.91 2.82
N GLY A 276 8.50 -29.49 3.85
CA GLY A 276 7.80 -30.78 3.80
C GLY A 276 6.38 -30.73 3.21
N PHE A 277 5.81 -29.55 2.98
CA PHE A 277 4.47 -29.41 2.40
C PHE A 277 4.38 -30.02 1.00
N SER A 278 3.22 -30.55 0.58
CA SER A 278 3.06 -31.10 -0.78
C SER A 278 3.41 -30.08 -1.87
N ASP A 279 3.00 -28.83 -1.65
CA ASP A 279 3.20 -27.67 -2.51
C ASP A 279 3.01 -26.38 -1.67
N TRP A 280 3.18 -25.21 -2.29
CA TRP A 280 2.89 -23.89 -1.68
C TRP A 280 1.67 -23.19 -2.29
N ASN A 281 0.73 -23.97 -2.85
CA ASN A 281 -0.52 -23.57 -3.48
C ASN A 281 -0.35 -22.68 -4.73
N PRO A 282 0.20 -23.20 -5.85
CA PRO A 282 0.43 -22.42 -7.07
C PRO A 282 -0.84 -21.89 -7.75
N SER A 283 -2.04 -22.37 -7.36
CA SER A 283 -3.32 -21.82 -7.83
C SER A 283 -3.62 -20.41 -7.27
N HIS A 284 -2.98 -20.02 -6.16
CA HIS A 284 -3.07 -18.70 -5.56
C HIS A 284 -1.66 -18.18 -5.27
N PHE A 285 -1.06 -17.53 -6.26
CA PHE A 285 0.40 -17.32 -6.31
C PHE A 285 0.99 -16.41 -5.21
N LEU A 286 0.16 -15.60 -4.54
CA LEU A 286 0.59 -14.88 -3.33
C LEU A 286 1.08 -15.85 -2.23
N ASP A 287 0.45 -17.03 -2.14
CA ASP A 287 0.82 -18.06 -1.15
C ASP A 287 2.23 -18.57 -1.41
N VAL A 288 2.53 -18.85 -2.68
CA VAL A 288 3.84 -19.29 -3.16
C VAL A 288 4.89 -18.23 -2.93
N ALA A 289 4.59 -16.98 -3.32
CA ALA A 289 5.54 -15.88 -3.23
C ALA A 289 5.97 -15.58 -1.79
N GLU A 290 5.00 -15.47 -0.88
CA GLU A 290 5.31 -15.18 0.53
C GLU A 290 6.03 -16.36 1.21
N MET A 291 5.68 -17.61 0.87
CA MET A 291 6.38 -18.79 1.39
C MET A 291 7.81 -18.89 0.84
N THR A 292 8.01 -18.56 -0.45
CA THR A 292 9.33 -18.53 -1.09
C THR A 292 10.23 -17.51 -0.41
N ALA A 293 9.69 -16.33 -0.07
CA ALA A 293 10.43 -15.33 0.70
C ALA A 293 10.83 -15.86 2.08
N ALA A 294 9.91 -16.54 2.79
CA ALA A 294 10.18 -17.11 4.11
C ALA A 294 11.35 -18.10 4.06
N VAL A 295 11.29 -19.07 3.15
CA VAL A 295 12.33 -20.10 3.03
C VAL A 295 13.64 -19.52 2.50
N GLY A 296 13.58 -18.55 1.58
CA GLY A 296 14.77 -17.86 1.06
C GLY A 296 15.55 -17.12 2.14
N PHE A 297 14.88 -16.30 2.97
CA PHE A 297 15.53 -15.63 4.11
C PHE A 297 16.05 -16.63 5.15
N GLY A 298 15.26 -17.66 5.47
CA GLY A 298 15.69 -18.68 6.42
C GLY A 298 16.91 -19.46 5.96
N LEU A 299 16.97 -19.84 4.68
CA LEU A 299 18.14 -20.50 4.09
C LEU A 299 19.36 -19.59 4.16
N ASP A 300 19.25 -18.32 3.74
CA ASP A 300 20.37 -17.38 3.71
C ASP A 300 20.89 -17.04 5.12
N TRP A 301 20.00 -16.70 6.04
CA TRP A 301 20.39 -16.25 7.38
C TRP A 301 20.98 -17.38 8.24
N LEU A 302 20.51 -18.61 8.04
CA LEU A 302 20.94 -19.76 8.84
C LEU A 302 21.97 -20.64 8.13
N TYR A 303 22.35 -20.33 6.89
CA TYR A 303 23.10 -21.22 5.99
C TYR A 303 24.29 -21.94 6.65
N ALA A 304 25.14 -21.19 7.37
CA ALA A 304 26.37 -21.71 7.98
C ALA A 304 26.11 -22.77 9.07
N GLU A 305 24.94 -22.74 9.70
CA GLU A 305 24.57 -23.63 10.81
C GLU A 305 23.69 -24.81 10.38
N LEU A 306 23.19 -24.78 9.14
CA LEU A 306 22.40 -25.86 8.59
C LEU A 306 23.32 -26.98 8.10
N ASP A 307 22.98 -28.23 8.41
CA ASP A 307 23.62 -29.40 7.80
C ASP A 307 23.32 -29.46 6.28
N ASP A 308 24.16 -30.18 5.54
CA ASP A 308 24.06 -30.24 4.07
C ASP A 308 22.70 -30.81 3.62
N ALA A 309 22.16 -31.79 4.34
CA ALA A 309 20.86 -32.37 4.04
C ALA A 309 19.73 -31.33 4.17
N THR A 310 19.74 -30.52 5.22
CA THR A 310 18.77 -29.44 5.41
C THR A 310 18.95 -28.36 4.35
N ARG A 311 20.19 -27.95 4.03
CA ARG A 311 20.44 -26.97 2.94
C ARG A 311 19.89 -27.47 1.61
N GLN A 312 20.15 -28.72 1.25
CA GLN A 312 19.66 -29.33 0.02
C GLN A 312 18.13 -29.40 -0.01
N LEU A 313 17.49 -29.78 1.10
CA LEU A 313 16.04 -29.82 1.26
C LEU A 313 15.42 -28.43 1.01
N LEU A 314 15.94 -27.39 1.66
CA LEU A 314 15.40 -26.04 1.54
C LEU A 314 15.60 -25.46 0.13
N GLN A 315 16.80 -25.63 -0.45
CA GLN A 315 17.09 -25.23 -1.83
C GLN A 315 16.15 -25.93 -2.81
N GLN A 316 15.95 -27.24 -2.67
CA GLN A 316 15.04 -28.00 -3.55
C GLN A 316 13.58 -27.54 -3.36
N ALA A 317 13.15 -27.28 -2.14
CA ALA A 317 11.81 -26.75 -1.87
C ALA A 317 11.59 -25.38 -2.54
N ILE A 318 12.55 -24.45 -2.42
CA ILE A 318 12.51 -23.15 -3.11
C ILE A 318 12.36 -23.34 -4.62
N VAL A 319 13.16 -24.22 -5.23
CA VAL A 319 13.16 -24.46 -6.67
C VAL A 319 11.85 -25.10 -7.14
N GLU A 320 11.44 -26.20 -6.53
CA GLU A 320 10.31 -27.00 -7.01
C GLU A 320 8.94 -26.42 -6.62
N LYS A 321 8.84 -25.73 -5.47
CA LYS A 321 7.57 -25.23 -4.93
C LYS A 321 7.40 -23.73 -5.10
N GLY A 322 8.50 -22.98 -5.29
CA GLY A 322 8.52 -21.55 -5.54
C GLY A 322 8.83 -21.18 -6.98
N LEU A 323 10.09 -21.39 -7.39
CA LEU A 323 10.66 -20.84 -8.61
C LEU A 323 10.07 -21.47 -9.88
N ARG A 324 10.05 -22.80 -10.00
CA ARG A 324 9.51 -23.51 -11.18
C ARG A 324 8.00 -23.31 -11.36
N PRO A 325 7.16 -23.33 -10.30
CA PRO A 325 5.75 -22.97 -10.43
C PRO A 325 5.56 -21.55 -10.98
N SER A 326 6.46 -20.61 -10.66
CA SER A 326 6.42 -19.24 -11.18
C SER A 326 6.62 -19.14 -12.70
N LEU A 327 7.20 -20.16 -13.35
CA LEU A 327 7.33 -20.24 -14.81
C LEU A 327 6.04 -20.72 -15.48
N LYS A 328 5.17 -21.42 -14.74
CA LYS A 328 3.90 -21.97 -15.25
C LYS A 328 2.72 -21.04 -14.97
N THR A 329 2.70 -20.43 -13.80
CA THR A 329 1.67 -19.49 -13.37
C THR A 329 2.28 -18.10 -13.30
N ASP A 330 2.21 -17.36 -14.40
CA ASP A 330 2.93 -16.09 -14.60
C ASP A 330 2.01 -14.88 -14.80
N SER A 331 0.69 -15.04 -14.74
CA SER A 331 -0.27 -14.00 -15.11
C SER A 331 -0.11 -12.71 -14.29
N TRP A 332 0.37 -12.83 -13.06
CA TRP A 332 0.66 -11.73 -12.15
C TRP A 332 1.83 -10.85 -12.63
N THR A 333 2.72 -11.33 -13.50
CA THR A 333 3.83 -10.52 -14.09
C THR A 333 3.31 -9.37 -14.95
N ARG A 334 2.08 -9.48 -15.46
CA ARG A 334 1.41 -8.46 -16.28
C ARG A 334 0.39 -7.66 -15.48
N ALA A 335 0.20 -7.97 -14.20
CA ALA A 335 -0.79 -7.30 -13.36
C ALA A 335 -0.32 -5.88 -12.99
N LYS A 336 -1.27 -4.95 -12.98
CA LYS A 336 -1.10 -3.55 -12.55
C LYS A 336 -1.55 -3.34 -11.11
N ASN A 337 -1.24 -4.29 -10.24
CA ASN A 337 -1.69 -4.29 -8.85
C ASN A 337 -0.66 -4.98 -7.95
N ASN A 338 -0.95 -5.02 -6.65
CA ASN A 338 -0.11 -5.63 -5.63
C ASN A 338 0.38 -7.06 -5.96
N TRP A 339 -0.35 -7.87 -6.73
CA TRP A 339 0.10 -9.24 -7.05
C TRP A 339 1.45 -9.25 -7.76
N ASN A 340 1.67 -8.30 -8.66
CA ASN A 340 2.93 -8.20 -9.39
C ASN A 340 4.10 -7.96 -8.41
N GLN A 341 3.97 -6.96 -7.54
CA GLN A 341 5.01 -6.56 -6.58
C GLN A 341 5.32 -7.67 -5.58
N VAL A 342 4.27 -8.28 -5.00
CA VAL A 342 4.41 -9.35 -4.00
C VAL A 342 5.06 -10.58 -4.60
N CYS A 343 4.61 -10.99 -5.79
CA CYS A 343 5.13 -12.18 -6.46
C CYS A 343 6.57 -11.97 -6.93
N ASN A 344 6.88 -10.84 -7.57
CA ASN A 344 8.24 -10.53 -8.00
C ASN A 344 9.21 -10.40 -6.81
N GLY A 345 8.78 -9.76 -5.71
CA GLY A 345 9.60 -9.65 -4.50
C GLY A 345 9.90 -11.01 -3.88
N GLY A 346 8.89 -11.85 -3.67
CA GLY A 346 9.07 -13.16 -3.05
C GLY A 346 9.88 -14.14 -3.90
N ILE A 347 9.63 -14.18 -5.20
CA ILE A 347 10.38 -15.05 -6.12
C ILE A 347 11.83 -14.60 -6.28
N THR A 348 12.10 -13.29 -6.29
CA THR A 348 13.47 -12.77 -6.34
C THR A 348 14.29 -13.16 -5.10
N VAL A 349 13.68 -13.05 -3.90
CA VAL A 349 14.33 -13.50 -2.65
C VAL A 349 14.72 -14.98 -2.74
N GLY A 350 13.81 -15.85 -3.21
CA GLY A 350 14.11 -17.26 -3.41
C GLY A 350 15.21 -17.51 -4.44
N ALA A 351 15.16 -16.82 -5.58
CA ALA A 351 16.15 -16.94 -6.65
C ALA A 351 17.55 -16.56 -6.18
N LEU A 352 17.69 -15.46 -5.44
CA LEU A 352 18.96 -15.02 -4.86
C LEU A 352 19.49 -16.00 -3.80
N ALA A 353 18.60 -16.61 -3.01
CA ALA A 353 18.97 -17.57 -1.98
C ALA A 353 19.53 -18.90 -2.53
N VAL A 354 19.21 -19.26 -3.78
CA VAL A 354 19.66 -20.51 -4.42
C VAL A 354 20.58 -20.29 -5.62
N ALA A 355 21.06 -19.06 -5.81
CA ALA A 355 21.79 -18.66 -7.01
C ALA A 355 23.09 -19.45 -7.25
N GLU A 356 23.79 -19.95 -6.23
CA GLU A 356 24.96 -20.83 -6.46
C GLU A 356 24.57 -22.18 -7.07
N ARG A 357 23.37 -22.68 -6.75
CA ARG A 357 22.89 -23.99 -7.20
C ARG A 357 22.19 -23.90 -8.56
N GLU A 358 21.42 -22.83 -8.76
CA GLU A 358 20.58 -22.64 -9.94
C GLU A 358 20.85 -21.27 -10.61
N PRO A 359 22.10 -20.95 -11.00
CA PRO A 359 22.47 -19.60 -11.45
C PRO A 359 21.71 -19.16 -12.71
N ALA A 360 21.50 -20.07 -13.67
CA ALA A 360 20.78 -19.77 -14.90
C ALA A 360 19.29 -19.46 -14.64
N LEU A 361 18.63 -20.27 -13.80
CA LEU A 361 17.23 -20.05 -13.41
C LEU A 361 17.10 -18.77 -12.58
N ALA A 362 18.01 -18.52 -11.64
CA ALA A 362 18.02 -17.30 -10.84
C ALA A 362 18.18 -16.06 -11.73
N ALA A 363 19.13 -16.07 -12.67
CA ALA A 363 19.34 -14.98 -13.61
C ALA A 363 18.07 -14.68 -14.44
N GLN A 364 17.44 -15.73 -14.98
CA GLN A 364 16.22 -15.62 -15.77
C GLN A 364 15.08 -14.99 -14.96
N LEU A 365 14.86 -15.46 -13.73
CA LEU A 365 13.75 -15.01 -12.89
C LEU A 365 13.95 -13.60 -12.36
N ILE A 366 15.18 -13.22 -12.01
CA ILE A 366 15.52 -11.87 -11.59
C ILE A 366 15.39 -10.88 -12.75
N ALA A 367 15.91 -11.24 -13.94
CA ALA A 367 15.72 -10.42 -15.15
C ALA A 367 14.24 -10.23 -15.46
N ARG A 368 13.43 -11.29 -15.37
CA ARG A 368 11.96 -11.19 -15.50
C ARG A 368 11.38 -10.24 -14.45
N ALA A 369 11.78 -10.36 -13.19
CA ALA A 369 11.22 -9.55 -12.12
C ALA A 369 11.49 -8.06 -12.33
N VAL A 370 12.74 -7.70 -12.62
CA VAL A 370 13.17 -6.32 -12.88
C VAL A 370 12.45 -5.72 -14.08
N ASN A 371 12.18 -6.51 -15.12
CA ASN A 371 11.47 -6.04 -16.31
C ASN A 371 9.94 -6.00 -16.17
N THR A 372 9.36 -6.75 -15.22
CA THR A 372 7.89 -6.89 -15.09
C THR A 372 7.30 -6.13 -13.91
N VAL A 373 8.05 -5.92 -12.82
CA VAL A 373 7.60 -5.09 -11.70
C VAL A 373 7.25 -3.65 -12.08
N PRO A 374 7.95 -2.99 -13.04
CA PRO A 374 7.59 -1.64 -13.48
C PRO A 374 6.16 -1.50 -14.00
N VAL A 375 5.54 -2.59 -14.49
CA VAL A 375 4.12 -2.60 -14.91
C VAL A 375 3.20 -2.16 -13.76
N SER A 376 3.47 -2.62 -12.55
CA SER A 376 2.74 -2.21 -11.35
C SER A 376 3.26 -0.91 -10.74
N MET A 377 4.56 -0.61 -10.89
CA MET A 377 5.12 0.65 -10.40
C MET A 377 4.62 1.86 -11.20
N HIS A 378 4.19 1.67 -12.44
CA HIS A 378 3.53 2.72 -13.22
C HIS A 378 2.28 3.28 -12.52
N GLU A 379 1.63 2.50 -11.65
CA GLU A 379 0.45 2.95 -10.90
C GLU A 379 0.78 4.02 -9.84
N TYR A 380 2.05 4.24 -9.50
CA TYR A 380 2.46 5.36 -8.65
C TYR A 380 2.42 6.70 -9.39
N VAL A 381 2.39 6.73 -10.71
CA VAL A 381 2.43 7.97 -11.50
C VAL A 381 1.09 8.72 -11.41
N PRO A 382 1.10 10.07 -11.33
CA PRO A 382 2.29 10.94 -11.33
C PRO A 382 2.83 11.28 -9.94
N ASP A 383 1.98 11.28 -8.91
CA ASP A 383 2.29 11.91 -7.63
C ASP A 383 2.69 10.93 -6.52
N GLY A 384 2.62 9.62 -6.77
CA GLY A 384 2.82 8.56 -5.79
C GLY A 384 1.52 8.03 -5.15
N ALA A 385 0.34 8.52 -5.55
CA ALA A 385 -0.94 8.01 -5.06
C ALA A 385 -1.13 6.53 -5.43
N TYR A 386 -1.53 5.70 -4.46
CA TYR A 386 -1.77 4.28 -4.73
C TYR A 386 -3.24 3.99 -5.01
N PRO A 387 -3.58 3.44 -6.19
CA PRO A 387 -4.97 3.33 -6.61
C PRO A 387 -5.80 2.35 -5.78
N GLU A 388 -5.17 1.32 -5.20
CA GLU A 388 -5.86 0.30 -4.40
C GLU A 388 -6.09 0.72 -2.94
N GLY A 389 -5.57 1.88 -2.53
CA GLY A 389 -5.70 2.41 -1.17
C GLY A 389 -4.53 2.06 -0.23
N PRO A 390 -4.52 2.64 0.98
CA PRO A 390 -3.35 2.58 1.88
C PRO A 390 -3.08 1.18 2.41
N GLY A 391 -4.11 0.34 2.56
CA GLY A 391 -3.92 -1.06 2.97
C GLY A 391 -3.10 -1.86 1.95
N TYR A 392 -3.42 -1.71 0.66
CA TYR A 392 -2.70 -2.37 -0.42
C TYR A 392 -1.38 -1.69 -0.77
N TRP A 393 -1.23 -0.39 -0.51
CA TRP A 393 0.09 0.26 -0.49
C TRP A 393 1.01 -0.46 0.51
N GLY A 394 0.56 -0.64 1.77
CA GLY A 394 1.36 -1.32 2.78
C GLY A 394 1.73 -2.76 2.38
N TYR A 395 0.87 -3.43 1.61
CA TYR A 395 1.15 -4.77 1.10
C TYR A 395 2.11 -4.76 -0.10
N GLY A 396 1.71 -4.16 -1.23
CA GLY A 396 2.46 -4.18 -2.49
C GLY A 396 3.77 -3.41 -2.39
N THR A 397 3.74 -2.19 -1.85
CA THR A 397 4.93 -1.33 -1.73
C THR A 397 5.98 -1.96 -0.82
N SER A 398 5.61 -2.62 0.27
CA SER A 398 6.56 -3.31 1.15
C SER A 398 7.31 -4.44 0.43
N TYR A 399 6.66 -5.21 -0.44
CA TYR A 399 7.34 -6.22 -1.26
C TYR A 399 8.17 -5.59 -2.38
N ASN A 400 7.78 -4.43 -2.89
CA ASN A 400 8.59 -3.67 -3.84
C ASN A 400 9.89 -3.18 -3.18
N VAL A 401 9.82 -2.69 -1.95
CA VAL A 401 10.99 -2.30 -1.14
C VAL A 401 11.84 -3.51 -0.79
N LEU A 402 11.21 -4.66 -0.47
CA LEU A 402 11.91 -5.92 -0.24
C LEU A 402 12.71 -6.37 -1.47
N LEU A 403 12.09 -6.32 -2.65
CA LEU A 403 12.73 -6.61 -3.93
C LEU A 403 13.97 -5.75 -4.15
N ILE A 404 13.81 -4.42 -4.05
CA ILE A 404 14.88 -3.45 -4.23
C ILE A 404 16.01 -3.70 -3.22
N SER A 405 15.66 -3.87 -1.94
CA SER A 405 16.64 -4.09 -0.87
C SER A 405 17.42 -5.39 -1.07
N ALA A 406 16.74 -6.47 -1.47
CA ALA A 406 17.37 -7.75 -1.76
C ALA A 406 18.38 -7.61 -2.91
N LEU A 407 17.95 -7.05 -4.04
CA LEU A 407 18.81 -6.82 -5.22
C LEU A 407 20.02 -5.94 -4.88
N GLN A 408 19.82 -4.84 -4.15
CA GLN A 408 20.91 -3.96 -3.75
C GLN A 408 21.91 -4.67 -2.85
N SER A 409 21.42 -5.40 -1.83
CA SER A 409 22.29 -6.08 -0.87
C SER A 409 23.13 -7.20 -1.48
N THR A 410 22.63 -7.87 -2.52
CA THR A 410 23.30 -9.03 -3.13
C THR A 410 24.03 -8.71 -4.44
N LEU A 411 23.49 -7.82 -5.27
CA LEU A 411 23.99 -7.54 -6.62
C LEU A 411 24.55 -6.11 -6.77
N GLY A 412 24.50 -5.30 -5.71
CA GLY A 412 24.97 -3.91 -5.72
C GLY A 412 24.14 -2.98 -6.61
N THR A 413 22.96 -3.39 -7.05
CA THR A 413 22.07 -2.60 -7.91
C THR A 413 20.61 -2.99 -7.67
N ASP A 414 19.70 -2.05 -7.89
CA ASP A 414 18.27 -2.28 -8.03
C ASP A 414 17.81 -2.20 -9.48
N PHE A 415 18.74 -2.09 -10.44
CA PHE A 415 18.47 -1.93 -11.87
C PHE A 415 17.56 -0.75 -12.23
N GLY A 416 17.60 0.35 -11.47
CA GLY A 416 16.78 1.52 -11.78
C GLY A 416 15.39 1.49 -11.13
N LEU A 417 15.06 0.45 -10.36
CA LEU A 417 13.71 0.29 -9.81
C LEU A 417 13.34 1.41 -8.83
N ALA A 418 14.23 1.83 -7.93
CA ALA A 418 13.92 2.94 -7.03
C ALA A 418 13.75 4.28 -7.76
N GLN A 419 14.29 4.42 -8.98
CA GLN A 419 14.16 5.63 -9.80
C GLN A 419 12.92 5.62 -10.70
N GLN A 420 12.08 4.57 -10.65
CA GLN A 420 10.83 4.54 -11.40
C GLN A 420 9.93 5.73 -11.02
N PRO A 421 9.31 6.42 -11.99
CA PRO A 421 8.49 7.59 -11.74
C PRO A 421 7.40 7.35 -10.69
N GLY A 422 7.23 8.31 -9.77
CA GLY A 422 6.23 8.25 -8.70
C GLY A 422 6.59 7.34 -7.51
N PHE A 423 7.54 6.41 -7.65
CA PHE A 423 7.84 5.45 -6.58
C PHE A 423 8.36 6.12 -5.31
N MET A 424 9.39 6.97 -5.40
CA MET A 424 9.90 7.68 -4.21
C MET A 424 8.91 8.70 -3.63
N ALA A 425 8.05 9.28 -4.48
CA ALA A 425 7.02 10.24 -4.07
C ALA A 425 5.86 9.58 -3.30
N THR A 426 5.70 8.26 -3.41
CA THR A 426 4.61 7.52 -2.73
C THR A 426 4.69 7.57 -1.21
N ALA A 427 5.85 7.90 -0.64
CA ALA A 427 5.99 8.15 0.79
C ALA A 427 5.20 9.39 1.26
N ASP A 428 5.03 10.41 0.41
CA ASP A 428 4.21 11.59 0.73
C ASP A 428 2.72 11.23 0.77
N TYR A 429 2.26 10.41 -0.19
CA TYR A 429 0.91 9.84 -0.16
C TYR A 429 0.63 9.13 1.17
N TYR A 430 1.52 8.25 1.60
CA TYR A 430 1.32 7.45 2.81
C TYR A 430 1.46 8.27 4.10
N LEU A 431 2.34 9.28 4.12
CA LEU A 431 2.42 10.25 5.22
C LEU A 431 1.06 10.96 5.41
N HIS A 432 0.43 11.39 4.32
CA HIS A 432 -0.77 12.22 4.36
C HIS A 432 -2.09 11.46 4.53
N VAL A 433 -2.14 10.15 4.26
CA VAL A 433 -3.37 9.35 4.30
C VAL A 433 -3.94 9.13 5.70
N THR A 434 -3.13 9.33 6.75
CA THR A 434 -3.54 9.13 8.14
C THR A 434 -3.97 10.45 8.80
N GLY A 435 -5.19 10.46 9.34
CA GLY A 435 -5.73 11.58 10.11
C GLY A 435 -5.33 11.55 11.59
N PRO A 436 -5.65 12.62 12.36
CA PRO A 436 -5.30 12.73 13.79
C PRO A 436 -6.00 11.70 14.69
N SER A 437 -7.04 11.00 14.21
CA SER A 437 -7.58 9.81 14.90
C SER A 437 -6.63 8.60 14.86
N GLY A 438 -5.58 8.66 14.03
CA GLY A 438 -4.67 7.55 13.74
C GLY A 438 -5.21 6.55 12.71
N TYR A 439 -6.39 6.78 12.14
CA TYR A 439 -6.94 5.95 11.06
C TYR A 439 -6.59 6.51 9.68
N TYR A 440 -6.48 5.62 8.70
CA TYR A 440 -6.37 5.99 7.29
C TYR A 440 -7.66 6.61 6.77
N PHE A 441 -7.59 7.32 5.64
CA PHE A 441 -8.71 7.34 4.71
C PHE A 441 -8.83 5.96 4.06
N ASN A 442 -9.67 5.10 4.65
CA ASN A 442 -9.79 3.68 4.33
C ASN A 442 -10.73 3.40 3.14
N TYR A 443 -10.48 4.08 2.03
CA TYR A 443 -11.19 3.84 0.77
C TYR A 443 -10.78 2.54 0.08
N SER A 444 -11.56 2.09 -0.91
CA SER A 444 -11.36 0.79 -1.57
C SER A 444 -11.35 -0.36 -0.54
N ASP A 445 -10.78 -1.52 -0.89
CA ASP A 445 -10.57 -2.61 0.07
C ASP A 445 -9.52 -2.25 1.13
N CYS A 446 -9.95 -1.53 2.16
CA CYS A 446 -9.11 -1.09 3.26
C CYS A 446 -9.90 -1.12 4.58
N GLY A 447 -9.31 -1.69 5.63
CA GLY A 447 -9.81 -1.47 6.99
C GLY A 447 -9.40 -0.08 7.50
N ARG A 448 -9.96 0.39 8.63
CA ARG A 448 -9.56 1.67 9.27
C ARG A 448 -8.04 1.87 9.37
N GLY A 449 -7.29 0.78 9.62
CA GLY A 449 -5.84 0.73 9.54
C GLY A 449 -5.13 1.82 10.35
N GLY A 450 -3.91 2.18 9.97
CA GLY A 450 -3.17 3.33 10.50
C GLY A 450 -2.56 3.17 11.87
N GLN A 451 -2.94 2.13 12.62
CA GLN A 451 -2.48 1.92 13.98
C GLN A 451 -1.14 1.15 14.06
N GLY A 452 -0.79 0.38 13.03
CA GLY A 452 0.47 -0.37 12.97
C GLY A 452 1.62 0.46 12.42
N VAL A 453 2.86 0.10 12.81
CA VAL A 453 4.08 0.64 12.21
C VAL A 453 4.25 0.04 10.81
N GLU A 454 4.62 0.89 9.85
CA GLU A 454 4.90 0.49 8.47
C GLU A 454 6.42 0.53 8.18
N PRO A 455 7.12 -0.62 8.16
CA PRO A 455 8.57 -0.67 8.00
C PRO A 455 9.07 -0.04 6.70
N ALA A 456 8.31 -0.14 5.60
CA ALA A 456 8.69 0.45 4.32
C ALA A 456 8.88 1.98 4.39
N MET A 457 8.16 2.68 5.27
CA MET A 457 8.34 4.12 5.46
C MET A 457 9.72 4.48 6.02
N TYR A 458 10.33 3.60 6.84
CA TYR A 458 11.69 3.80 7.33
C TYR A 458 12.72 3.65 6.21
N TRP A 459 12.48 2.72 5.28
CA TRP A 459 13.29 2.62 4.07
C TRP A 459 13.18 3.92 3.23
N PHE A 460 11.96 4.40 2.95
CA PHE A 460 11.79 5.66 2.20
C PHE A 460 12.43 6.86 2.89
N ALA A 461 12.26 7.00 4.21
CA ALA A 461 12.86 8.09 4.98
C ALA A 461 14.39 8.04 4.95
N ALA A 462 14.99 6.85 5.04
CA ALA A 462 16.43 6.67 4.91
C ALA A 462 16.93 7.02 3.49
N GLN A 463 16.23 6.56 2.45
CA GLN A 463 16.59 6.84 1.05
C GLN A 463 16.46 8.34 0.70
N ARG A 464 15.39 9.00 1.16
CA ARG A 464 15.14 10.44 0.92
C ARG A 464 15.92 11.34 1.87
N ARG A 465 16.45 10.79 2.97
CA ARG A 465 17.03 11.56 4.09
C ARG A 465 16.06 12.60 4.63
N GLU A 466 14.79 12.21 4.73
CA GLU A 466 13.68 13.07 5.14
C GLU A 466 12.96 12.48 6.37
N PRO A 467 13.46 12.77 7.58
CA PRO A 467 12.87 12.25 8.82
C PRO A 467 11.39 12.57 9.01
N HIS A 468 10.90 13.71 8.49
CA HIS A 468 9.51 14.13 8.63
C HIS A 468 8.51 13.13 8.04
N LEU A 469 8.91 12.28 7.09
CA LEU A 469 8.08 11.21 6.53
C LEU A 469 7.65 10.19 7.61
N LEU A 470 8.40 10.10 8.70
CA LEU A 470 8.11 9.21 9.83
C LEU A 470 7.24 9.87 10.90
N TRP A 471 6.71 11.08 10.68
CA TRP A 471 5.90 11.79 11.67
C TRP A 471 4.75 10.93 12.21
N THR A 472 4.04 10.23 11.32
CA THR A 472 2.94 9.35 11.70
C THR A 472 3.44 8.02 12.27
N GLU A 473 4.55 7.49 11.77
CA GLU A 473 5.08 6.17 12.17
C GLU A 473 5.80 6.17 13.53
N TRP A 474 6.51 7.25 13.84
CA TRP A 474 7.38 7.34 15.01
C TRP A 474 6.65 7.15 16.34
N PRO A 475 5.50 7.81 16.61
CA PRO A 475 4.76 7.58 17.84
C PRO A 475 4.22 6.13 17.96
N LYS A 476 4.02 5.45 16.83
CA LYS A 476 3.51 4.07 16.81
C LYS A 476 4.54 3.07 17.31
N LEU A 477 5.84 3.38 17.28
CA LEU A 477 6.87 2.51 17.86
C LEU A 477 6.63 2.28 19.36
N ALA A 478 6.33 3.34 20.10
CA ALA A 478 6.01 3.25 21.53
C ALA A 478 4.68 2.51 21.77
N GLN A 479 3.65 2.79 20.95
CA GLN A 479 2.34 2.14 21.06
C GLN A 479 2.38 0.66 20.69
N ALA A 480 3.19 0.28 19.70
CA ALA A 480 3.36 -1.11 19.28
C ALA A 480 3.87 -1.95 20.45
N ALA A 481 4.90 -1.45 21.14
CA ALA A 481 5.47 -2.13 22.30
C ALA A 481 4.44 -2.30 23.44
N GLU A 482 3.56 -1.32 23.64
CA GLU A 482 2.51 -1.40 24.65
C GLU A 482 1.36 -2.33 24.25
N ARG A 483 0.94 -2.31 22.98
CA ARG A 483 -0.07 -3.24 22.44
C ARG A 483 0.42 -4.69 22.52
N GLU A 484 1.68 -4.94 22.15
CA GLU A 484 2.29 -6.26 22.23
C GLU A 484 2.35 -6.79 23.67
N ARG A 485 2.60 -5.92 24.66
CA ARG A 485 2.56 -6.31 26.08
C ARG A 485 1.15 -6.69 26.56
N ARG A 486 0.12 -6.00 26.07
CA ARG A 486 -1.28 -6.20 26.50
C ARG A 486 -2.02 -7.28 25.71
N SER A 487 -1.57 -7.62 24.51
CA SER A 487 -2.24 -8.57 23.63
C SER A 487 -1.71 -9.99 23.79
N SER A 488 -2.62 -10.94 24.03
CA SER A 488 -2.37 -12.38 23.83
C SER A 488 -2.52 -12.80 22.34
N ARG A 489 -3.08 -11.93 21.49
CA ARG A 489 -3.23 -12.17 20.04
C ARG A 489 -1.93 -11.83 19.32
N ARG A 490 -1.46 -12.79 18.50
CA ARG A 490 -0.42 -12.61 17.48
C ARG A 490 -0.98 -11.74 16.35
N GLY A 491 -0.19 -10.81 15.81
CA GLY A 491 -0.68 -9.98 14.69
C GLY A 491 0.07 -8.67 14.43
N GLY A 492 1.39 -8.66 14.56
CA GLY A 492 2.21 -7.53 14.10
C GLY A 492 2.37 -7.51 12.58
N ASN A 493 2.90 -6.42 12.03
CA ASN A 493 3.33 -6.39 10.63
C ASN A 493 4.42 -7.46 10.43
N ARG A 494 4.20 -8.44 9.54
CA ARG A 494 5.15 -9.54 9.30
C ARG A 494 6.53 -9.07 8.81
N MET A 495 6.60 -7.87 8.25
CA MET A 495 7.83 -7.20 7.82
C MET A 495 8.52 -6.42 8.95
N ALA A 496 7.98 -6.41 10.17
CA ALA A 496 8.54 -5.65 11.30
C ALA A 496 10.01 -5.93 11.61
N PRO A 497 10.56 -7.15 11.42
CA PRO A 497 12.00 -7.39 11.57
C PRO A 497 12.86 -6.51 10.65
N PHE A 498 12.37 -6.11 9.47
CA PHE A 498 13.09 -5.23 8.56
C PHE A 498 13.23 -3.79 9.08
N LEU A 499 12.51 -3.37 10.13
CA LEU A 499 12.73 -2.06 10.76
C LEU A 499 14.18 -1.88 11.19
N LEU A 500 14.81 -2.92 11.72
CA LEU A 500 16.21 -2.88 12.16
C LEU A 500 17.21 -2.78 11.00
N LEU A 501 16.77 -3.11 9.79
CA LEU A 501 17.60 -3.13 8.58
C LEU A 501 17.32 -1.94 7.66
N TRP A 502 16.12 -1.36 7.72
CA TRP A 502 15.69 -0.24 6.87
C TRP A 502 15.73 1.12 7.56
N MET A 503 15.73 1.15 8.89
CA MET A 503 15.88 2.40 9.64
C MET A 503 17.30 2.94 9.48
N SER A 504 17.42 4.27 9.29
CA SER A 504 18.74 4.91 9.31
C SER A 504 19.41 4.70 10.67
N PRO A 505 20.70 4.33 10.72
CA PRO A 505 21.45 4.19 11.97
C PRO A 505 21.39 5.38 12.92
N ASP A 506 21.34 6.57 12.34
CA ASP A 506 21.33 7.88 12.97
C ASP A 506 19.94 8.53 12.92
N GLN A 507 18.88 7.74 12.69
CA GLN A 507 17.51 8.24 12.51
C GLN A 507 17.11 9.20 13.65
N PRO A 508 16.97 10.51 13.37
CA PRO A 508 16.54 11.45 14.38
C PRO A 508 15.03 11.31 14.60
N ALA A 509 14.54 11.89 15.71
CA ALA A 509 13.12 12.11 15.87
C ALA A 509 12.58 12.92 14.66
N PRO A 510 11.41 12.57 14.10
CA PRO A 510 10.87 13.24 12.93
C PRO A 510 10.55 14.71 13.26
N SER A 511 10.92 15.61 12.36
CA SER A 511 10.43 16.99 12.39
C SER A 511 8.98 17.04 11.90
N ARG A 512 8.26 18.09 12.30
CA ARG A 512 6.89 18.33 11.84
C ARG A 512 6.87 18.46 10.30
N PRO A 513 6.01 17.73 9.58
CA PRO A 513 5.94 17.86 8.13
C PRO A 513 5.48 19.27 7.72
N PRO A 514 6.01 19.82 6.62
CA PRO A 514 5.74 21.18 6.21
C PRO A 514 4.36 21.35 5.56
N ALA A 515 3.89 20.32 4.83
CA ALA A 515 2.66 20.40 4.06
C ALA A 515 1.43 20.09 4.94
N LEU A 516 0.39 20.92 4.80
CA LEU A 516 -0.92 20.72 5.41
C LEU A 516 -1.95 20.18 4.42
N SER A 517 -1.59 20.11 3.14
CA SER A 517 -2.44 19.58 2.08
C SER A 517 -1.60 18.79 1.10
N TRP A 518 -2.17 17.69 0.60
CA TRP A 518 -1.54 16.86 -0.43
C TRP A 518 -2.62 16.37 -1.39
N THR A 519 -2.28 16.25 -2.67
CA THR A 519 -3.21 15.83 -3.72
C THR A 519 -2.51 14.91 -4.70
N GLY A 520 -3.16 13.81 -5.05
CA GLY A 520 -2.70 12.87 -6.06
C GLY A 520 -3.73 12.75 -7.20
N HIS A 521 -3.24 12.78 -8.43
CA HIS A 521 -4.00 12.80 -9.67
C HIS A 521 -3.96 11.47 -10.45
N GLY A 522 -3.39 10.42 -9.84
CA GLY A 522 -3.31 9.09 -10.43
C GLY A 522 -4.68 8.49 -10.80
N PRO A 523 -4.76 7.22 -11.22
CA PRO A 523 -6.02 6.60 -11.65
C PRO A 523 -7.14 6.71 -10.60
N ASN A 524 -6.78 6.74 -9.31
CA ASN A 524 -7.68 6.99 -8.19
C ASN A 524 -7.31 8.30 -7.49
N PRO A 525 -7.77 9.47 -7.97
CA PRO A 525 -7.41 10.74 -7.38
C PRO A 525 -7.85 10.85 -5.93
N VAL A 526 -6.99 11.40 -5.08
CA VAL A 526 -7.30 11.64 -3.66
C VAL A 526 -6.69 12.95 -3.21
N ALA A 527 -7.30 13.58 -2.21
CA ALA A 527 -6.72 14.73 -1.54
C ALA A 527 -6.90 14.63 -0.03
N PHE A 528 -5.93 15.19 0.69
CA PHE A 528 -5.87 15.22 2.15
C PHE A 528 -5.62 16.65 2.60
N HIS A 529 -6.41 17.15 3.55
CA HIS A 529 -6.24 18.48 4.13
C HIS A 529 -6.29 18.38 5.65
N ARG A 530 -5.38 19.08 6.35
CA ARG A 530 -5.35 19.18 7.81
C ARG A 530 -5.07 20.59 8.30
N SER A 531 -5.59 20.95 9.47
CA SER A 531 -5.38 22.28 10.06
C SER A 531 -4.01 22.41 10.73
N SER A 532 -3.50 21.31 11.27
CA SER A 532 -2.13 21.17 11.80
C SER A 532 -1.75 19.68 11.83
N TRP A 533 -0.56 19.37 12.35
CA TRP A 533 -0.10 18.00 12.62
C TRP A 533 -0.31 17.56 14.06
N ASP A 534 -1.02 18.36 14.86
CA ASP A 534 -1.28 18.09 16.27
C ASP A 534 -2.49 17.14 16.42
N ALA A 535 -2.57 16.46 17.57
CA ALA A 535 -3.66 15.51 17.85
C ALA A 535 -5.06 16.16 17.86
N SER A 536 -5.14 17.47 18.08
CA SER A 536 -6.39 18.21 18.02
C SER A 536 -6.82 18.62 16.61
N ALA A 537 -6.00 18.44 15.58
CA ALA A 537 -6.28 18.97 14.25
C ALA A 537 -7.64 18.52 13.68
N SER A 538 -8.22 19.36 12.81
CA SER A 538 -9.24 18.91 11.88
C SER A 538 -8.57 18.38 10.62
N PHE A 539 -9.07 17.27 10.10
CA PHE A 539 -8.60 16.62 8.87
C PHE A 539 -9.79 16.24 8.01
N VAL A 540 -9.68 16.44 6.70
CA VAL A 540 -10.65 15.96 5.71
C VAL A 540 -9.92 15.37 4.52
N ALA A 541 -10.44 14.26 4.02
CA ALA A 541 -9.96 13.64 2.79
C ALA A 541 -11.12 13.37 1.83
N ILE A 542 -10.84 13.42 0.53
CA ILE A 542 -11.81 13.10 -0.54
C ILE A 542 -11.17 12.21 -1.60
N LYS A 543 -11.97 11.34 -2.20
CA LYS A 543 -11.59 10.43 -3.27
C LYS A 543 -12.40 10.66 -4.54
N GLY A 544 -11.74 10.62 -5.69
CA GLY A 544 -12.35 10.52 -7.02
C GLY A 544 -12.19 9.11 -7.62
N GLY A 545 -11.93 9.05 -8.92
CA GLY A 545 -11.60 7.82 -9.65
C GLY A 545 -12.84 7.08 -10.14
N SER A 546 -12.72 5.76 -10.24
CA SER A 546 -13.74 4.91 -10.87
C SER A 546 -13.98 3.64 -10.05
N PRO A 547 -15.22 3.13 -9.98
CA PRO A 547 -15.50 1.81 -9.39
C PRO A 547 -14.83 0.65 -10.14
N ALA A 548 -14.40 0.85 -11.40
CA ALA A 548 -13.76 -0.19 -12.22
C ALA A 548 -12.30 -0.50 -11.83
N LEU A 549 -11.70 0.32 -10.96
CA LEU A 549 -10.32 0.12 -10.52
C LEU A 549 -10.19 -1.15 -9.67
N ASN A 550 -8.98 -1.71 -9.59
CA ASN A 550 -8.72 -2.87 -8.75
C ASN A 550 -8.99 -2.50 -7.28
N HIS A 551 -9.67 -3.40 -6.56
CA HIS A 551 -10.08 -3.21 -5.17
C HIS A 551 -11.00 -2.01 -4.87
N ALA A 552 -11.39 -1.21 -5.87
CA ALA A 552 -12.28 -0.07 -5.67
C ALA A 552 -13.72 -0.51 -5.38
N HIS A 553 -14.46 0.37 -4.69
CA HIS A 553 -15.89 0.21 -4.41
C HIS A 553 -16.68 1.23 -5.24
N MET A 554 -17.99 1.30 -5.06
CA MET A 554 -18.82 2.39 -5.57
C MET A 554 -18.78 3.59 -4.59
N ASP A 555 -17.56 4.02 -4.27
CA ASP A 555 -17.20 5.01 -3.26
C ASP A 555 -16.64 6.32 -3.86
N VAL A 556 -16.94 6.59 -5.13
CA VAL A 556 -16.41 7.78 -5.82
C VAL A 556 -17.07 9.03 -5.26
N GLY A 557 -16.27 9.95 -4.71
CA GLY A 557 -16.74 11.11 -3.97
C GLY A 557 -16.89 10.88 -2.46
N ALA A 558 -16.48 9.71 -1.95
CA ALA A 558 -16.43 9.47 -0.52
C ALA A 558 -15.43 10.41 0.15
N PHE A 559 -15.71 10.74 1.41
CA PHE A 559 -14.87 11.57 2.25
C PHE A 559 -14.82 11.01 3.67
N VAL A 560 -13.71 11.28 4.36
CA VAL A 560 -13.59 11.08 5.81
C VAL A 560 -13.22 12.38 6.50
N MET A 561 -13.56 12.49 7.78
CA MET A 561 -13.30 13.68 8.57
C MET A 561 -12.92 13.31 10.00
N ASP A 562 -11.79 13.83 10.46
CA ASP A 562 -11.39 13.79 11.85
C ASP A 562 -11.43 15.20 12.45
N ALA A 563 -11.75 15.29 13.74
CA ALA A 563 -11.51 16.48 14.54
C ALA A 563 -11.26 16.08 16.00
N ASP A 564 -10.30 16.73 16.64
CA ASP A 564 -9.92 16.48 18.02
C ASP A 564 -9.64 15.00 18.29
N GLY A 565 -8.92 14.34 17.39
CA GLY A 565 -8.55 12.91 17.51
C GLY A 565 -9.72 11.93 17.36
N VAL A 566 -10.91 12.39 16.92
CA VAL A 566 -12.10 11.55 16.69
C VAL A 566 -12.42 11.52 15.21
N ARG A 567 -12.60 10.31 14.65
CA ARG A 567 -13.15 10.04 13.31
C ARG A 567 -14.67 10.23 13.34
N TRP A 568 -15.16 11.28 12.67
CA TRP A 568 -16.57 11.66 12.63
C TRP A 568 -17.27 11.20 11.36
N ALA A 569 -16.67 11.41 10.19
CA ALA A 569 -17.12 10.83 8.92
C ALA A 569 -16.18 9.68 8.57
N ASP A 570 -16.72 8.48 8.40
CA ASP A 570 -15.95 7.26 8.20
C ASP A 570 -16.30 6.56 6.88
N ASP A 571 -15.55 5.51 6.57
CA ASP A 571 -15.91 4.53 5.54
C ASP A 571 -15.94 3.13 6.16
N LEU A 572 -16.82 2.25 5.70
CA LEU A 572 -16.99 0.91 6.26
C LEU A 572 -15.88 -0.07 5.83
N GLY A 573 -15.18 0.24 4.74
CA GLY A 573 -14.05 -0.56 4.25
C GLY A 573 -14.45 -1.93 3.69
N SER A 574 -13.46 -2.82 3.60
CA SER A 574 -13.62 -4.12 2.92
C SER A 574 -14.57 -5.09 3.63
N GLN A 575 -15.02 -6.09 2.87
CA GLN A 575 -15.69 -7.29 3.39
C GLN A 575 -14.72 -8.49 3.30
N ASP A 576 -14.78 -9.40 4.28
CA ASP A 576 -13.94 -10.61 4.26
C ASP A 576 -14.21 -11.48 3.03
N TYR A 577 -13.18 -11.71 2.20
CA TYR A 577 -13.32 -12.44 0.95
C TYR A 577 -13.71 -13.91 1.16
N ASN A 578 -13.13 -14.58 2.16
CA ASN A 578 -13.41 -15.99 2.42
C ASN A 578 -14.90 -16.19 2.75
N SER A 579 -15.50 -15.27 3.51
CA SER A 579 -16.93 -15.29 3.84
C SER A 579 -17.87 -15.17 2.64
N LEU A 580 -17.40 -14.55 1.55
CA LEU A 580 -18.17 -14.33 0.32
C LEU A 580 -17.93 -15.44 -0.70
N GLU A 581 -16.66 -15.79 -0.93
CA GLU A 581 -16.28 -16.86 -1.87
C GLU A 581 -16.79 -18.22 -1.41
N SER A 582 -16.81 -18.50 -0.09
CA SER A 582 -17.44 -19.72 0.45
C SER A 582 -18.93 -19.83 0.17
N LYS A 583 -19.57 -18.71 -0.21
CA LYS A 583 -20.97 -18.64 -0.63
C LYS A 583 -21.13 -18.54 -2.16
N GLY A 584 -20.04 -18.70 -2.92
CA GLY A 584 -20.04 -18.67 -4.37
C GLY A 584 -20.15 -17.29 -5.01
N VAL A 585 -19.97 -16.20 -4.24
CA VAL A 585 -20.12 -14.83 -4.76
C VAL A 585 -18.91 -14.44 -5.64
N SER A 586 -19.17 -13.94 -6.84
CA SER A 586 -18.14 -13.44 -7.75
C SER A 586 -17.66 -12.03 -7.36
N LEU A 587 -16.43 -11.94 -6.84
CA LEU A 587 -15.87 -10.70 -6.26
C LEU A 587 -15.14 -9.79 -7.25
N TRP A 588 -14.75 -10.31 -8.41
CA TRP A 588 -13.75 -9.67 -9.27
C TRP A 588 -14.34 -9.11 -10.57
N GLY A 589 -15.65 -9.22 -10.75
CA GLY A 589 -16.36 -8.64 -11.89
C GLY A 589 -16.27 -7.11 -11.90
N LYS A 590 -16.15 -6.54 -13.10
CA LYS A 590 -16.03 -5.08 -13.34
C LYS A 590 -17.12 -4.52 -14.26
N THR A 591 -18.15 -5.31 -14.56
CA THR A 591 -19.32 -4.84 -15.31
C THR A 591 -20.28 -4.11 -14.38
N GLN A 592 -21.24 -3.35 -14.92
CA GLN A 592 -22.24 -2.63 -14.13
C GLN A 592 -23.11 -3.58 -13.31
N GLU A 593 -23.32 -4.81 -13.80
CA GLU A 593 -24.18 -5.85 -13.21
C GLU A 593 -23.40 -6.89 -12.39
N ALA A 594 -22.10 -6.68 -12.17
CA ALA A 594 -21.27 -7.63 -11.43
C ALA A 594 -21.83 -7.90 -10.03
N GLU A 595 -21.79 -9.17 -9.59
CA GLU A 595 -22.37 -9.60 -8.31
C GLU A 595 -21.78 -8.87 -7.11
N ARG A 596 -20.50 -8.47 -7.19
CA ARG A 596 -19.82 -7.74 -6.12
C ARG A 596 -20.55 -6.43 -5.73
N TRP A 597 -21.30 -5.80 -6.63
CA TRP A 597 -22.05 -4.57 -6.34
C TRP A 597 -23.32 -4.81 -5.52
N LYS A 598 -23.75 -6.07 -5.39
CA LYS A 598 -24.84 -6.48 -4.49
C LYS A 598 -24.37 -6.61 -3.04
N ILE A 599 -23.06 -6.63 -2.80
CA ILE A 599 -22.49 -6.66 -1.46
C ILE A 599 -22.61 -5.25 -0.87
N PHE A 600 -23.33 -5.12 0.25
CA PHE A 600 -23.64 -3.83 0.86
C PHE A 600 -22.40 -2.92 0.97
N ARG A 601 -21.29 -3.43 1.52
CA ARG A 601 -20.04 -2.67 1.73
C ARG A 601 -19.33 -2.19 0.47
N LEU A 602 -19.65 -2.74 -0.70
CA LEU A 602 -18.99 -2.38 -1.97
C LEU A 602 -19.88 -1.50 -2.87
N GLY A 603 -21.16 -1.34 -2.49
CA GLY A 603 -22.17 -0.61 -3.26
C GLY A 603 -22.34 0.84 -2.77
N THR A 604 -22.93 1.71 -3.59
CA THR A 604 -23.10 3.15 -3.34
C THR A 604 -23.77 3.47 -2.00
N SER A 605 -24.70 2.63 -1.54
CA SER A 605 -25.46 2.87 -0.31
C SER A 605 -24.61 2.86 0.97
N SER A 606 -23.46 2.17 0.97
CA SER A 606 -22.59 2.06 2.16
C SER A 606 -21.59 3.19 2.31
N HIS A 607 -21.51 4.13 1.36
CA HIS A 607 -20.50 5.18 1.35
C HIS A 607 -21.13 6.57 1.55
N SER A 608 -20.29 7.50 2.00
CA SER A 608 -20.62 8.92 2.14
C SER A 608 -20.63 9.61 0.77
N VAL A 609 -21.50 9.16 -0.15
CA VAL A 609 -21.63 9.60 -1.55
C VAL A 609 -23.07 9.98 -1.90
N LEU A 610 -23.27 10.72 -2.99
CA LEU A 610 -24.61 10.96 -3.54
C LEU A 610 -25.22 9.66 -4.06
N MET A 611 -26.54 9.54 -3.97
CA MET A 611 -27.31 8.48 -4.62
C MET A 611 -28.54 9.10 -5.27
N VAL A 612 -28.71 8.87 -6.57
CA VAL A 612 -29.74 9.54 -7.38
C VAL A 612 -30.79 8.49 -7.77
N ASP A 613 -32.05 8.75 -7.44
CA ASP A 613 -33.19 7.84 -7.68
C ASP A 613 -32.94 6.41 -7.18
N GLY A 614 -32.16 6.25 -6.10
CA GLY A 614 -31.79 4.94 -5.55
C GLY A 614 -30.86 4.11 -6.45
N GLN A 615 -30.22 4.71 -7.46
CA GLN A 615 -29.34 4.01 -8.38
C GLN A 615 -27.89 3.94 -7.87
N GLN A 616 -27.21 2.86 -8.27
CA GLN A 616 -25.77 2.69 -8.05
C GLN A 616 -24.97 3.68 -8.93
N GLN A 617 -23.75 3.99 -8.51
CA GLN A 617 -22.77 4.68 -9.35
C GLN A 617 -22.48 3.90 -10.63
N ARG A 618 -22.17 4.63 -11.71
CA ARG A 618 -21.80 4.02 -12.98
C ARG A 618 -20.35 3.51 -12.94
N VAL A 619 -20.15 2.23 -13.18
CA VAL A 619 -18.83 1.58 -13.12
C VAL A 619 -17.85 2.15 -14.15
N ALA A 620 -18.34 2.48 -15.34
CA ALA A 620 -17.54 3.10 -16.41
C ALA A 620 -17.29 4.61 -16.20
N GLY A 621 -17.85 5.22 -15.15
CA GLY A 621 -17.59 6.61 -14.80
C GLY A 621 -16.21 6.77 -14.18
N ASP A 622 -15.70 8.00 -14.21
CA ASP A 622 -14.39 8.39 -13.71
C ASP A 622 -14.43 9.85 -13.23
N ALA A 623 -14.19 10.07 -11.93
CA ALA A 623 -14.20 11.40 -11.33
C ALA A 623 -12.79 11.96 -11.15
N ARG A 624 -12.52 13.14 -11.73
CA ARG A 624 -11.20 13.79 -11.68
C ARG A 624 -11.22 15.03 -10.81
N ILE A 625 -10.07 15.31 -10.18
CA ILE A 625 -9.87 16.56 -9.44
C ILE A 625 -9.77 17.71 -10.43
N VAL A 626 -10.69 18.67 -10.35
CA VAL A 626 -10.77 19.87 -11.19
C VAL A 626 -10.36 21.14 -10.43
N THR A 627 -10.21 21.05 -9.11
CA THR A 627 -9.62 22.11 -8.29
C THR A 627 -8.82 21.47 -7.17
N ALA A 628 -7.55 21.83 -7.05
CA ALA A 628 -6.67 21.45 -5.97
C ALA A 628 -6.00 22.71 -5.40
N ARG A 629 -6.34 23.07 -4.17
CA ARG A 629 -5.73 24.18 -3.42
C ARG A 629 -5.54 23.75 -1.97
N THR A 630 -4.66 24.43 -1.24
CA THR A 630 -4.51 24.20 0.20
C THR A 630 -5.88 24.35 0.89
N GLY A 631 -6.26 23.31 1.63
CA GLY A 631 -7.55 23.25 2.33
C GLY A 631 -8.78 23.07 1.43
N ARG A 632 -8.68 22.96 0.10
CA ARG A 632 -9.86 22.82 -0.77
C ARG A 632 -9.61 21.93 -1.99
N THR A 633 -10.49 20.94 -2.18
CA THR A 633 -10.49 20.08 -3.36
C THR A 633 -11.90 19.96 -3.94
N VAL A 634 -12.01 19.94 -5.28
CA VAL A 634 -13.26 19.65 -6.01
C VAL A 634 -13.01 18.57 -7.04
N ILE A 635 -13.86 17.56 -7.06
CA ILE A 635 -13.93 16.54 -8.09
C ILE A 635 -15.12 16.80 -9.03
N ASP A 636 -14.92 16.55 -10.31
CA ASP A 636 -16.01 16.42 -11.27
C ASP A 636 -16.46 14.97 -11.31
N SER A 637 -17.69 14.73 -10.86
CA SER A 637 -18.32 13.41 -10.77
C SER A 637 -19.41 13.20 -11.82
N SER A 638 -19.50 14.06 -12.83
CA SER A 638 -20.60 14.03 -13.81
C SER A 638 -20.66 12.69 -14.56
N SER A 639 -19.51 12.09 -14.87
CA SER A 639 -19.43 10.79 -15.56
C SER A 639 -19.91 9.60 -14.70
N ILE A 640 -19.78 9.72 -13.37
CA ILE A 640 -20.22 8.72 -12.37
C ILE A 640 -21.74 8.66 -12.30
N TYR A 641 -22.39 9.81 -12.43
CA TYR A 641 -23.84 9.96 -12.43
C TYR A 641 -24.42 10.18 -13.84
N GLN A 642 -23.68 9.85 -14.90
CA GLN A 642 -24.15 10.02 -16.28
C GLN A 642 -25.44 9.20 -16.49
N GLY A 643 -26.49 9.85 -17.00
CA GLY A 643 -27.83 9.26 -17.15
C GLY A 643 -28.71 9.37 -15.89
N GLN A 644 -28.14 9.83 -14.78
CA GLN A 644 -28.86 10.15 -13.54
C GLN A 644 -28.91 11.68 -13.32
N LEU A 645 -27.79 12.37 -13.58
CA LEU A 645 -27.64 13.83 -13.50
C LEU A 645 -27.00 14.36 -14.79
N ALA A 646 -27.31 15.62 -15.15
CA ALA A 646 -26.67 16.31 -16.27
C ALA A 646 -25.24 16.74 -15.93
N GLN A 647 -25.05 17.20 -14.69
CA GLN A 647 -23.76 17.61 -14.13
C GLN A 647 -23.72 17.29 -12.64
N ALA A 648 -22.55 16.92 -12.12
CA ALA A 648 -22.34 16.69 -10.70
C ALA A 648 -20.90 16.98 -10.30
N ARG A 649 -20.70 17.86 -9.31
CA ARG A 649 -19.41 18.14 -8.68
C ARG A 649 -19.53 18.00 -7.19
N ARG A 650 -18.47 17.50 -6.56
CA ARG A 650 -18.34 17.44 -5.12
C ARG A 650 -17.04 18.08 -4.68
N GLY A 651 -17.09 18.88 -3.63
CA GLY A 651 -15.90 19.46 -3.02
C GLY A 651 -15.86 19.33 -1.51
N VAL A 652 -14.64 19.31 -0.98
CA VAL A 652 -14.35 19.48 0.45
C VAL A 652 -13.54 20.75 0.64
N ALA A 653 -13.83 21.49 1.71
CA ALA A 653 -13.07 22.65 2.13
C ALA A 653 -12.87 22.63 3.66
N LEU A 654 -11.61 22.70 4.09
CA LEU A 654 -11.23 22.94 5.48
C LEU A 654 -11.06 24.45 5.68
N GLN A 655 -11.90 25.02 6.54
CA GLN A 655 -11.95 26.45 6.82
C GLN A 655 -10.90 26.85 7.88
N PRO A 656 -10.53 28.15 7.96
CA PRO A 656 -9.59 28.65 8.97
C PRO A 656 -10.03 28.40 10.42
N ASP A 657 -11.34 28.39 10.68
CA ASP A 657 -11.94 28.07 11.99
C ASP A 657 -11.99 26.56 12.29
N ARG A 658 -11.33 25.75 11.47
CA ARG A 658 -11.25 24.28 11.52
C ARG A 658 -12.56 23.55 11.19
N THR A 659 -13.60 24.26 10.71
CA THR A 659 -14.81 23.62 10.19
C THR A 659 -14.55 22.98 8.83
N VAL A 660 -15.28 21.88 8.54
CA VAL A 660 -15.21 21.20 7.25
C VAL A 660 -16.52 21.41 6.51
N ARG A 661 -16.44 21.94 5.29
CA ARG A 661 -17.57 22.07 4.37
C ARG A 661 -17.47 21.01 3.29
N VAL A 662 -18.51 20.19 3.16
CA VAL A 662 -18.73 19.33 1.99
C VAL A 662 -19.79 19.99 1.12
N GLN A 663 -19.50 20.21 -0.15
CA GLN A 663 -20.37 20.94 -1.07
C GLN A 663 -20.61 20.11 -2.31
N ASP A 664 -21.89 19.92 -2.66
CA ASP A 664 -22.33 19.23 -3.86
C ASP A 664 -23.03 20.24 -4.78
N GLU A 665 -22.64 20.26 -6.05
CA GLU A 665 -23.24 21.09 -7.10
C GLU A 665 -23.69 20.16 -8.21
N PHE A 666 -25.00 20.06 -8.46
CA PHE A 666 -25.53 19.17 -9.48
C PHE A 666 -26.74 19.76 -10.19
N THR A 667 -26.93 19.32 -11.43
CA THR A 667 -28.06 19.69 -12.27
C THR A 667 -28.81 18.42 -12.63
N ALA A 668 -30.11 18.39 -12.35
CA ALA A 668 -30.98 17.31 -12.79
C ALA A 668 -31.02 17.22 -14.33
N LEU A 669 -31.45 16.08 -14.84
CA LEU A 669 -31.81 15.96 -16.25
C LEU A 669 -33.13 16.70 -16.52
N GLU A 670 -33.76 16.48 -17.68
CA GLU A 670 -35.10 17.02 -18.00
C GLU A 670 -36.25 16.38 -17.18
N LYS A 671 -35.93 15.75 -16.05
CA LYS A 671 -36.87 15.12 -15.12
C LYS A 671 -36.47 15.42 -13.67
N THR A 672 -37.45 15.43 -12.78
CA THR A 672 -37.21 15.48 -11.33
C THR A 672 -36.36 14.28 -10.92
N ALA A 673 -35.37 14.52 -10.06
CA ALA A 673 -34.52 13.50 -9.48
C ALA A 673 -34.54 13.60 -7.95
N THR A 674 -34.58 12.46 -7.26
CA THR A 674 -34.41 12.40 -5.81
C THR A 674 -32.94 12.16 -5.51
N VAL A 675 -32.28 13.11 -4.84
CA VAL A 675 -30.87 12.99 -4.47
C VAL A 675 -30.74 12.76 -2.97
N ARG A 676 -30.14 11.63 -2.60
CA ARG A 676 -29.75 11.34 -1.21
C ARG A 676 -28.32 11.80 -0.98
N TRP A 677 -28.15 12.72 -0.03
CA TRP A 677 -26.86 12.98 0.59
C TRP A 677 -26.67 12.09 1.82
N ALA A 678 -25.46 11.57 2.04
CA ALA A 678 -25.18 10.72 3.19
C ALA A 678 -23.77 10.92 3.75
N MET A 679 -23.66 10.68 5.05
CA MET A 679 -22.42 10.59 5.81
C MET A 679 -22.48 9.35 6.70
N VAL A 680 -21.50 8.48 6.56
CA VAL A 680 -21.33 7.29 7.40
C VAL A 680 -20.61 7.71 8.67
N THR A 681 -21.14 7.30 9.83
CA THR A 681 -20.54 7.62 11.13
C THR A 681 -20.77 6.50 12.14
N HIS A 682 -19.85 6.37 13.09
CA HIS A 682 -20.00 5.52 14.27
C HIS A 682 -20.52 6.31 15.48
N ALA A 683 -20.66 7.63 15.36
CA ALA A 683 -21.18 8.47 16.42
C ALA A 683 -22.67 8.22 16.65
N ALA A 684 -23.12 8.42 17.88
CA ALA A 684 -24.54 8.54 18.15
C ALA A 684 -25.04 9.85 17.53
N VAL A 685 -26.11 9.79 16.73
CA VAL A 685 -26.67 10.96 16.03
C VAL A 685 -27.98 11.37 16.68
N THR A 686 -28.06 12.64 17.09
CA THR A 686 -29.32 13.28 17.52
C THR A 686 -29.71 14.32 16.48
N LEU A 687 -30.96 14.30 16.04
CA LEU A 687 -31.49 15.31 15.10
C LEU A 687 -31.99 16.52 15.90
N ASP A 688 -31.48 17.70 15.58
CA ASP A 688 -31.74 18.95 16.32
C ASP A 688 -32.65 19.89 15.51
N GLY A 689 -33.55 19.32 14.72
CA GLY A 689 -34.44 20.02 13.77
C GLY A 689 -33.99 19.90 12.31
N PRO A 690 -34.73 20.54 11.38
CA PRO A 690 -34.44 20.45 9.94
C PRO A 690 -33.01 20.87 9.62
N GLY A 691 -32.30 19.99 8.91
CA GLY A 691 -30.92 20.23 8.47
C GLY A 691 -29.88 20.32 9.59
N ARG A 692 -30.20 19.92 10.84
CA ARG A 692 -29.28 20.01 11.99
C ARG A 692 -29.17 18.69 12.73
N ALA A 693 -27.96 18.34 13.11
CA ALA A 693 -27.73 17.18 13.96
C ALA A 693 -26.51 17.39 14.88
N THR A 694 -26.52 16.69 16.02
CA THR A 694 -25.38 16.58 16.92
C THR A 694 -24.88 15.15 16.91
N LEU A 695 -23.62 14.96 16.54
CA LEU A 695 -22.92 13.68 16.61
C LEU A 695 -22.17 13.62 17.94
N SER A 696 -22.30 12.51 18.67
CA SER A 696 -21.61 12.29 19.95
C SER A 696 -20.77 11.01 19.91
N GLN A 697 -19.47 11.13 20.18
CA GLN A 697 -18.53 10.00 20.22
C GLN A 697 -17.37 10.31 21.16
N ALA A 698 -16.94 9.32 21.95
CA ALA A 698 -15.77 9.44 22.85
C ALA A 698 -15.82 10.67 23.79
N GLY A 699 -17.02 11.00 24.31
CA GLY A 699 -17.22 12.17 25.19
C GLY A 699 -17.16 13.53 24.49
N LYS A 700 -17.01 13.56 23.16
CA LYS A 700 -16.98 14.78 22.35
C LYS A 700 -18.26 14.93 21.54
N ARG A 701 -18.49 16.13 21.02
CA ARG A 701 -19.64 16.47 20.18
C ARG A 701 -19.20 17.20 18.91
N LEU A 702 -19.85 16.90 17.80
CA LEU A 702 -19.71 17.61 16.54
C LEU A 702 -21.10 18.09 16.07
N ALA A 703 -21.22 19.38 15.79
CA ALA A 703 -22.43 19.94 15.19
C ALA A 703 -22.38 19.75 13.66
N PHE A 704 -23.45 19.20 13.11
CA PHE A 704 -23.68 19.03 11.68
C PHE A 704 -24.80 19.96 11.22
N ARG A 705 -24.60 20.62 10.06
CA ARG A 705 -25.57 21.52 9.45
C ARG A 705 -25.60 21.33 7.94
N VAL A 706 -26.80 21.21 7.38
CA VAL A 706 -27.06 21.34 5.94
C VAL A 706 -27.21 22.82 5.62
N LEU A 707 -26.54 23.25 4.56
CA LEU A 707 -26.60 24.62 4.03
C LEU A 707 -27.21 24.51 2.64
N GLU A 708 -28.30 25.25 2.39
CA GLU A 708 -28.94 25.37 1.07
C GLU A 708 -28.61 26.72 0.44
#